data_AF-D8LK10-F1
#
_entry.id   AF-D8LK10-F1
#
_cell.length_a   1.000
_cell.length_b   1.000
_cell.length_c   1.000
_cell.angle_alpha   90.00
_cell.angle_beta   90.00
_cell.angle_gamma   90.00
#
_symmetry.space_group_name_H-M   'P 1'
#
loop_
_entity.id
_entity.type
_entity.pdbx_description
1 polymer ?
#
loop_
_entity_poly.entity_id
_entity_poly.type
_entity_poly.pdbx_seq_one_letter_code
_entity_poly.pdbx_strand_id
1 'polypeptide(L)'
;MTGIADALHNARAAVGLNAVESPEETCRTIPRPCSAWQQRQALVPNVEVRNTFEPGDVTATSPWALLLPITSFGIGEQDNAKCMRMLERFKGSLLSTTTADDRSAISICVAIDDGDPVYTKGKVVGFFNDCGLARVQVTMVHPGFFGNVCTIWNLLAAKAVEDCKADYLVLVGDDVELETPGWKGEIEASMRNVSEAAGLPLGMACVAFRDLTMPAFPSFPVIHRRHVEVFGAVLPPEFVNQGGDPFLFELYRRFGASAFADTASLKNLVGGKEEARYPKVGVRWQGAILTREIERFSRLVRPTGPRFRCLGVVVPTFRIAKVVAYPPWGVTANLCVSGRSGDIWFSPAYPKTGGGEDVDFCLKTRQKYGRDAIVAVPGAAATHPYWANPIRQVWGWARGDALCLSFHPHSTFYRAPDWAETIVLIWLVFGVANIWSVTQCLTASGVVGTVEFLEGLAHVYPGTTGAEPWSAVLLAPIPSMVQDVARLVTKLAQGNLYQLLLSFDWMDGTDGHKWRTASRVLHAAKISGNLLIGVSAALGYGLHCSLVVVAGLVMPFRWQTPGARRKATNQRAPARFVVLAWQRTGSNLLCGLLHNHSGVFMHNEIFHNRAIHTYHQDRLEKWEWTVARRDADPRRFISEVWARSDRPEQAIGFKLFPEHIYRDPETMASLLADATVKKIVLRRGNAVAAYVSQRRALLTGQFLQVQQPGNVSIRIDPDELQDHLANYESCYATYSRLLAGQAFHEKGYSPAQLILLQQPVRQNAKRRCKSIWTSSRTRKREENRKTRLQWQGP
;
A
#
# COMPACT_ATOMS: atom_id res chain seq x y z
N MET A 1 3.81 27.37 -39.41
CA MET A 1 3.84 26.06 -38.74
C MET A 1 5.19 25.33 -38.87
N THR A 2 5.98 25.57 -39.92
CA THR A 2 7.32 24.98 -40.13
C THR A 2 8.42 25.57 -39.22
N GLY A 3 8.44 26.89 -38.98
CA GLY A 3 9.48 27.54 -38.15
C GLY A 3 9.48 27.19 -36.66
N ILE A 4 8.39 26.63 -36.12
CA ILE A 4 8.31 26.20 -34.71
C ILE A 4 8.94 24.81 -34.53
N ALA A 5 8.85 23.95 -35.54
CA ALA A 5 9.47 22.62 -35.54
C ALA A 5 11.01 22.73 -35.57
N ASP A 6 11.56 23.66 -36.35
CA ASP A 6 12.99 23.86 -36.47
C ASP A 6 13.62 24.48 -35.20
N ALA A 7 12.88 25.38 -34.53
CA ALA A 7 13.29 25.93 -33.24
C ALA A 7 13.33 24.86 -32.12
N LEU A 8 12.38 23.93 -32.12
CA LEU A 8 12.33 22.80 -31.17
C LEU A 8 13.38 21.73 -31.46
N HIS A 9 13.74 21.53 -32.72
CA HIS A 9 14.80 20.60 -33.13
C HIS A 9 16.18 21.11 -32.69
N ASN A 10 16.46 22.40 -32.89
CA ASN A 10 17.71 23.03 -32.47
C ASN A 10 17.87 23.12 -30.94
N ALA A 11 16.77 23.28 -30.19
CA ALA A 11 16.79 23.25 -28.74
C ALA A 11 17.13 21.86 -28.16
N ARG A 12 16.82 20.76 -28.87
CA ARG A 12 17.19 19.38 -28.45
C ARG A 12 18.68 19.12 -28.58
N ALA A 13 19.34 19.66 -29.60
CA ALA A 13 20.77 19.47 -29.84
C ALA A 13 21.66 20.21 -28.83
N ALA A 14 21.23 21.36 -28.33
CA ALA A 14 22.01 22.19 -27.39
C ALA A 14 22.08 21.61 -25.95
N VAL A 15 21.24 20.63 -25.60
CA VAL A 15 21.10 20.12 -24.22
C VAL A 15 21.87 18.81 -24.00
N GLY A 16 22.58 18.29 -25.00
CA GLY A 16 23.47 17.13 -24.82
C GLY A 16 22.77 15.87 -24.30
N LEU A 17 21.49 15.69 -24.61
CA LEU A 17 20.77 14.45 -24.34
C LEU A 17 21.09 13.47 -25.47
N ASN A 18 22.19 12.73 -25.31
CA ASN A 18 22.34 11.48 -26.06
C ASN A 18 21.13 10.60 -25.75
N ALA A 19 20.53 10.08 -26.81
CA ALA A 19 19.34 9.26 -26.78
C ALA A 19 19.44 8.19 -25.68
N VAL A 20 18.50 8.22 -24.74
CA VAL A 20 18.12 6.98 -24.06
C VAL A 20 17.50 6.13 -25.16
N GLU A 21 18.16 5.01 -25.43
CA GLU A 21 17.79 4.01 -26.44
C GLU A 21 16.28 3.79 -26.48
N SER A 22 15.75 3.73 -27.70
CA SER A 22 14.33 3.58 -27.94
C SER A 22 13.80 2.27 -27.32
N PRO A 23 12.51 2.20 -26.95
CA PRO A 23 11.88 0.95 -26.50
C PRO A 23 11.93 -0.19 -27.53
N GLU A 24 12.41 0.06 -28.76
CA GLU A 24 12.50 -0.93 -29.83
C GLU A 24 13.73 -1.84 -29.69
N GLU A 25 14.80 -1.42 -29.00
CA GLU A 25 16.00 -2.26 -28.81
C GLU A 25 15.86 -3.31 -27.70
N THR A 26 14.96 -3.12 -26.74
CA THR A 26 14.64 -4.16 -25.73
C THR A 26 13.77 -5.29 -26.28
N CYS A 27 13.22 -5.15 -27.49
CA CYS A 27 12.46 -6.20 -28.18
C CYS A 27 13.33 -7.23 -28.93
N ARG A 28 14.66 -7.06 -29.00
CA ARG A 28 15.54 -7.92 -29.82
C ARG A 28 16.26 -9.06 -29.10
N THR A 29 16.03 -9.25 -27.81
CA THR A 29 16.50 -10.46 -27.10
C THR A 29 15.31 -11.28 -26.61
N ILE A 30 14.55 -11.83 -27.56
CA ILE A 30 13.73 -13.00 -27.31
C ILE A 30 14.71 -14.15 -26.99
N PRO A 31 14.66 -14.77 -25.80
CA PRO A 31 15.39 -16.00 -25.58
C PRO A 31 14.91 -17.01 -26.61
N ARG A 32 15.81 -17.50 -27.48
CA ARG A 32 15.46 -18.61 -28.37
C ARG A 32 14.93 -19.75 -27.48
N PRO A 33 13.75 -20.34 -27.79
CA PRO A 33 13.24 -21.42 -26.99
C PRO A 33 14.25 -22.57 -26.93
N CYS A 34 14.44 -23.14 -25.74
CA CYS A 34 15.25 -24.34 -25.56
C CYS A 34 14.67 -25.48 -26.42
N SER A 35 15.53 -26.34 -27.00
CA SER A 35 15.10 -27.48 -27.83
C SER A 35 14.08 -28.40 -27.13
N ALA A 36 14.20 -28.54 -25.81
CA ALA A 36 13.27 -29.32 -24.97
C ALA A 36 11.87 -28.69 -24.84
N TRP A 37 11.71 -27.40 -25.10
CA TRP A 37 10.42 -26.71 -25.15
C TRP A 37 9.71 -26.95 -26.49
N GLN A 38 10.45 -26.87 -27.61
CA GLN A 38 9.89 -27.12 -28.94
C GLN A 38 9.41 -28.57 -29.09
N GLN A 39 10.19 -29.51 -28.55
CA GLN A 39 9.81 -30.93 -28.52
C GLN A 39 8.55 -31.20 -27.68
N ARG A 40 8.34 -30.46 -26.59
CA ARG A 40 7.16 -30.59 -25.73
C ARG A 40 5.90 -29.98 -26.35
N GLN A 41 6.02 -28.84 -27.02
CA GLN A 41 4.89 -28.20 -27.68
C GLN A 41 4.37 -29.01 -28.87
N ALA A 42 5.27 -29.73 -29.58
CA ALA A 42 4.89 -30.63 -30.68
C ALA A 42 4.03 -31.83 -30.24
N LEU A 43 3.99 -32.14 -28.93
CA LEU A 43 3.21 -33.23 -28.35
C LEU A 43 1.80 -32.79 -27.90
N VAL A 44 1.51 -31.49 -27.88
CA VAL A 44 0.16 -30.97 -27.64
C VAL A 44 -0.57 -30.91 -28.98
N PRO A 45 -1.78 -31.50 -29.12
CA PRO A 45 -2.55 -31.42 -30.35
C PRO A 45 -2.75 -29.96 -30.77
N ASN A 46 -2.52 -29.66 -32.06
CA ASN A 46 -2.81 -28.33 -32.59
C ASN A 46 -4.33 -28.14 -32.62
N VAL A 47 -4.84 -27.23 -31.80
CA VAL A 47 -6.23 -26.77 -31.90
C VAL A 47 -6.32 -25.79 -33.08
N GLU A 48 -7.30 -26.00 -33.96
CA GLU A 48 -7.55 -25.10 -35.08
C GLU A 48 -7.89 -23.69 -34.55
N VAL A 49 -7.07 -22.70 -34.91
CA VAL A 49 -7.25 -21.32 -34.44
C VAL A 49 -8.30 -20.63 -35.28
N ARG A 50 -9.40 -20.20 -34.65
CA ARG A 50 -10.50 -19.50 -35.34
C ARG A 50 -10.35 -17.98 -35.21
N ASN A 51 -10.51 -17.28 -36.32
CA ASN A 51 -10.36 -15.82 -36.41
C ASN A 51 -11.70 -15.07 -36.53
N THR A 52 -12.84 -15.77 -36.52
CA THR A 52 -14.18 -15.21 -36.68
C THR A 52 -15.13 -15.75 -35.60
N PHE A 53 -16.03 -14.90 -35.12
CA PHE A 53 -17.06 -15.26 -34.14
C PHE A 53 -18.41 -15.37 -34.83
N GLU A 54 -18.98 -16.57 -34.86
CA GLU A 54 -20.40 -16.72 -35.19
C GLU A 54 -21.25 -16.48 -33.92
N PRO A 55 -22.34 -15.69 -34.01
CA PRO A 55 -23.35 -15.65 -32.96
C PRO A 55 -24.03 -17.02 -32.93
N GLY A 56 -23.69 -17.83 -31.94
CA GLY A 56 -24.23 -19.17 -31.77
C GLY A 56 -25.19 -19.21 -30.59
N ASP A 57 -26.37 -19.77 -30.84
CA ASP A 57 -27.43 -20.03 -29.87
C ASP A 57 -26.98 -20.99 -28.76
N VAL A 58 -27.42 -20.72 -27.54
CA VAL A 58 -27.20 -21.54 -26.37
C VAL A 58 -28.14 -22.74 -26.42
N THR A 59 -27.58 -23.95 -26.50
CA THR A 59 -28.35 -25.20 -26.39
C THR A 59 -28.84 -25.40 -24.95
N ALA A 60 -29.92 -26.17 -24.78
CA ALA A 60 -30.60 -26.38 -23.49
C ALA A 60 -29.71 -26.97 -22.37
N THR A 61 -28.59 -27.61 -22.69
CA THR A 61 -27.57 -28.06 -21.73
C THR A 61 -26.17 -27.84 -22.32
N SER A 62 -25.37 -26.98 -21.67
CA SER A 62 -23.98 -26.72 -22.08
C SER A 62 -23.06 -27.85 -21.60
N PRO A 63 -22.24 -28.48 -22.47
CA PRO A 63 -21.27 -29.50 -22.09
C PRO A 63 -20.08 -28.93 -21.31
N TRP A 64 -19.64 -29.61 -20.25
CA TRP A 64 -18.52 -29.21 -19.40
C TRP A 64 -17.38 -30.22 -19.42
N ALA A 65 -16.16 -29.77 -19.14
CA ALA A 65 -15.04 -30.64 -18.82
C ALA A 65 -14.29 -30.17 -17.56
N LEU A 66 -14.11 -31.11 -16.62
CA LEU A 66 -13.23 -30.97 -15.47
C LEU A 66 -11.82 -31.46 -15.86
N LEU A 67 -10.84 -30.56 -15.93
CA LEU A 67 -9.47 -30.87 -16.36
C LEU A 67 -8.61 -31.23 -15.15
N LEU A 68 -8.39 -32.52 -14.94
CA LEU A 68 -7.87 -33.08 -13.70
C LEU A 68 -6.50 -33.79 -13.91
N PRO A 69 -5.37 -33.09 -13.81
CA PRO A 69 -4.06 -33.72 -13.73
C PRO A 69 -3.86 -34.35 -12.35
N ILE A 70 -3.52 -35.65 -12.32
CA ILE A 70 -3.24 -36.39 -11.08
C ILE A 70 -1.88 -37.06 -11.14
N THR A 71 -1.23 -37.14 -9.98
CA THR A 71 0.04 -37.85 -9.81
C THR A 71 0.13 -38.40 -8.40
N SER A 72 0.76 -39.56 -8.24
CA SER A 72 1.22 -40.09 -6.97
C SER A 72 2.75 -40.05 -6.82
N PHE A 73 3.47 -39.64 -7.86
CA PHE A 73 4.92 -39.44 -7.77
C PHE A 73 5.29 -38.33 -6.77
N GLY A 74 6.36 -38.57 -6.00
CA GLY A 74 6.84 -37.66 -4.97
C GLY A 74 6.12 -37.80 -3.62
N ILE A 75 5.10 -38.67 -3.53
CA ILE A 75 4.43 -39.04 -2.29
C ILE A 75 5.03 -40.36 -1.81
N GLY A 76 5.41 -40.46 -0.53
CA GLY A 76 6.01 -41.67 0.02
C GLY A 76 5.07 -42.87 -0.08
N GLU A 77 5.61 -44.10 -0.14
CA GLU A 77 4.82 -45.33 -0.36
C GLU A 77 3.71 -45.55 0.71
N GLN A 78 3.95 -45.07 1.93
CA GLN A 78 2.98 -45.09 3.04
C GLN A 78 1.80 -44.12 2.84
N ASP A 79 1.95 -43.12 1.98
CA ASP A 79 0.98 -42.08 1.68
C ASP A 79 0.22 -42.31 0.35
N ASN A 80 0.48 -43.42 -0.37
CA ASN A 80 -0.26 -43.78 -1.59
C ASN A 80 -1.78 -43.88 -1.36
N ALA A 81 -2.20 -44.32 -0.17
CA ALA A 81 -3.60 -44.35 0.23
C ALA A 81 -4.21 -42.94 0.39
N LYS A 82 -3.39 -41.91 0.65
CA LYS A 82 -3.82 -40.51 0.74
C LYS A 82 -4.30 -39.98 -0.62
N CYS A 83 -3.61 -40.36 -1.71
CA CYS A 83 -3.96 -40.00 -3.08
C CYS A 83 -5.38 -40.46 -3.45
N MET A 84 -5.69 -41.74 -3.22
CA MET A 84 -7.03 -42.27 -3.47
C MET A 84 -8.11 -41.61 -2.60
N ARG A 85 -7.81 -41.32 -1.32
CA ARG A 85 -8.75 -40.60 -0.43
C ARG A 85 -9.06 -39.18 -0.90
N MET A 86 -8.09 -38.48 -1.50
CA MET A 86 -8.32 -37.16 -2.09
C MET A 86 -9.30 -37.27 -3.27
N LEU A 87 -9.06 -38.24 -4.16
CA LEU A 87 -9.94 -38.50 -5.30
C LEU A 87 -11.35 -38.94 -4.87
N GLU A 88 -11.48 -39.70 -3.78
CA GLU A 88 -12.76 -40.07 -3.15
C GLU A 88 -13.52 -38.85 -2.63
N ARG A 89 -12.85 -37.91 -1.96
CA ARG A 89 -13.46 -36.66 -1.51
C ARG A 89 -13.91 -35.80 -2.68
N PHE A 90 -13.06 -35.64 -3.70
CA PHE A 90 -13.42 -34.93 -4.92
C PHE A 90 -14.67 -35.54 -5.56
N LYS A 91 -14.69 -36.87 -5.80
CA LYS A 91 -15.85 -37.60 -6.32
C LYS A 91 -17.09 -37.41 -5.44
N GLY A 92 -16.97 -37.54 -4.13
CA GLY A 92 -18.07 -37.35 -3.18
C GLY A 92 -18.67 -35.95 -3.26
N SER A 93 -17.82 -34.93 -3.32
CA SER A 93 -18.23 -33.52 -3.44
C SER A 93 -18.86 -33.21 -4.80
N LEU A 94 -18.37 -33.82 -5.88
CA LEU A 94 -18.98 -33.71 -7.19
C LEU A 94 -20.40 -34.28 -7.18
N LEU A 95 -20.60 -35.47 -6.59
CA LEU A 95 -21.91 -36.12 -6.50
C LEU A 95 -22.90 -35.35 -5.60
N SER A 96 -22.44 -34.76 -4.50
CA SER A 96 -23.30 -34.03 -3.56
C SER A 96 -23.69 -32.64 -4.04
N THR A 97 -22.90 -32.01 -4.92
CA THR A 97 -23.12 -30.65 -5.42
C THR A 97 -23.74 -30.58 -6.82
N THR A 98 -23.93 -31.71 -7.48
CA THR A 98 -24.52 -31.79 -8.84
C THR A 98 -25.76 -32.66 -8.87
N THR A 99 -26.69 -32.35 -9.77
CA THR A 99 -27.83 -33.23 -10.08
C THR A 99 -27.45 -34.30 -11.10
N ALA A 100 -28.33 -35.29 -11.33
CA ALA A 100 -28.09 -36.27 -12.39
C ALA A 100 -28.03 -35.61 -13.79
N ASP A 101 -28.87 -34.61 -14.03
CA ASP A 101 -28.91 -33.86 -15.28
C ASP A 101 -27.61 -33.05 -15.47
N ASP A 102 -27.10 -32.40 -14.41
CA ASP A 102 -25.80 -31.72 -14.46
C ASP A 102 -24.68 -32.69 -14.86
N ARG A 103 -24.63 -33.87 -14.21
CA ARG A 103 -23.57 -34.86 -14.47
C ARG A 103 -23.64 -35.43 -15.88
N SER A 104 -24.84 -35.58 -16.44
CA SER A 104 -25.02 -36.01 -17.83
C SER A 104 -24.42 -35.04 -18.86
N ALA A 105 -24.15 -33.78 -18.45
CA ALA A 105 -23.47 -32.77 -19.27
C ALA A 105 -21.99 -32.55 -18.87
N ILE A 106 -21.49 -33.18 -17.80
CA ILE A 106 -20.10 -33.02 -17.33
C ILE A 106 -19.25 -34.20 -17.78
N SER A 107 -18.18 -33.92 -18.51
CA SER A 107 -17.07 -34.85 -18.76
C SER A 107 -15.94 -34.61 -17.76
N ILE A 108 -15.22 -35.67 -17.40
CA ILE A 108 -13.97 -35.57 -16.63
C ILE A 108 -12.80 -36.01 -17.49
N CYS A 109 -11.82 -35.11 -17.66
CA CYS A 109 -10.63 -35.34 -18.47
C CYS A 109 -9.43 -35.45 -17.52
N VAL A 110 -9.02 -36.68 -17.25
CA VAL A 110 -7.94 -37.00 -16.31
C VAL A 110 -6.63 -37.23 -17.06
N ALA A 111 -5.56 -36.62 -16.56
CA ALA A 111 -4.19 -36.89 -17.01
C ALA A 111 -3.42 -37.62 -15.91
N ILE A 112 -2.75 -38.72 -16.27
CA ILE A 112 -1.96 -39.54 -15.35
C ILE A 112 -0.53 -39.62 -15.91
N ASP A 113 0.49 -39.38 -15.10
CA ASP A 113 1.88 -39.58 -15.51
C ASP A 113 2.13 -41.04 -15.94
N ASP A 114 2.84 -41.25 -17.04
CA ASP A 114 3.20 -42.60 -17.46
C ASP A 114 4.11 -43.27 -16.43
N GLY A 115 3.77 -44.50 -16.04
CA GLY A 115 4.43 -45.24 -14.95
C GLY A 115 4.01 -44.84 -13.53
N ASP A 116 2.93 -44.07 -13.35
CA ASP A 116 2.42 -43.71 -12.01
C ASP A 116 2.18 -44.97 -11.13
N PRO A 117 2.71 -45.00 -9.89
CA PRO A 117 2.67 -46.21 -9.06
C PRO A 117 1.27 -46.54 -8.51
N VAL A 118 0.37 -45.56 -8.43
CA VAL A 118 -0.97 -45.74 -7.84
C VAL A 118 -2.05 -45.73 -8.91
N TYR A 119 -2.02 -44.70 -9.76
CA TYR A 119 -3.03 -44.41 -10.76
C TYR A 119 -2.75 -45.17 -12.06
N THR A 120 -3.72 -45.95 -12.50
CA THR A 120 -3.70 -46.57 -13.83
C THR A 120 -4.97 -46.20 -14.57
N LYS A 121 -4.93 -46.22 -15.91
CA LYS A 121 -6.08 -45.91 -16.75
C LYS A 121 -7.32 -46.72 -16.36
N GLY A 122 -7.17 -48.04 -16.16
CA GLY A 122 -8.28 -48.92 -15.79
C GLY A 122 -8.89 -48.58 -14.42
N LYS A 123 -8.04 -48.30 -13.41
CA LYS A 123 -8.50 -47.91 -12.07
C LYS A 123 -9.29 -46.60 -12.10
N VAL A 124 -8.79 -45.57 -12.79
CA VAL A 124 -9.44 -44.25 -12.83
C VAL A 124 -10.75 -44.28 -13.62
N VAL A 125 -10.79 -45.01 -14.76
CA VAL A 125 -12.04 -45.20 -15.51
C VAL A 125 -13.08 -45.91 -14.63
N GLY A 126 -12.72 -47.04 -14.03
CA GLY A 126 -13.61 -47.78 -13.14
C GLY A 126 -14.09 -46.94 -11.95
N PHE A 127 -13.23 -46.07 -11.41
CA PHE A 127 -13.54 -45.21 -10.28
C PHE A 127 -14.65 -44.18 -10.57
N PHE A 128 -14.68 -43.61 -11.79
CA PHE A 128 -15.67 -42.60 -12.18
C PHE A 128 -16.86 -43.15 -12.97
N ASN A 129 -16.88 -44.43 -13.36
CA ASN A 129 -17.96 -45.02 -14.16
C ASN A 129 -19.35 -44.84 -13.54
N ASP A 130 -19.47 -45.00 -12.22
CA ASP A 130 -20.77 -44.95 -11.53
C ASP A 130 -21.22 -43.52 -11.19
N CYS A 131 -20.52 -42.49 -11.67
CA CYS A 131 -20.87 -41.10 -11.38
C CYS A 131 -22.01 -40.56 -12.27
N GLY A 132 -22.37 -41.25 -13.36
CA GLY A 132 -23.33 -40.74 -14.34
C GLY A 132 -22.81 -39.53 -15.12
N LEU A 133 -21.49 -39.45 -15.32
CA LEU A 133 -20.83 -38.41 -16.11
C LEU A 133 -21.04 -38.65 -17.61
N ALA A 134 -21.07 -37.57 -18.40
CA ALA A 134 -21.16 -37.63 -19.86
C ALA A 134 -20.02 -38.48 -20.46
N ARG A 135 -18.80 -38.30 -19.94
CA ARG A 135 -17.62 -39.04 -20.38
C ARG A 135 -16.52 -39.04 -19.30
N VAL A 136 -15.84 -40.18 -19.18
CA VAL A 136 -14.59 -40.30 -18.41
C VAL A 136 -13.45 -40.51 -19.39
N GLN A 137 -12.65 -39.47 -19.62
CA GLN A 137 -11.52 -39.51 -20.53
C GLN A 137 -10.21 -39.54 -19.74
N VAL A 138 -9.39 -40.56 -19.96
CA VAL A 138 -8.09 -40.70 -19.30
C VAL A 138 -6.97 -40.69 -20.32
N THR A 139 -5.99 -39.81 -20.10
CA THR A 139 -4.79 -39.64 -20.95
C THR A 139 -3.54 -39.96 -20.15
N MET A 140 -2.72 -40.87 -20.68
CA MET A 140 -1.38 -41.11 -20.13
C MET A 140 -0.43 -40.02 -20.63
N VAL A 141 0.30 -39.39 -19.71
CA VAL A 141 1.16 -38.24 -19.96
C VAL A 141 2.59 -38.70 -20.12
N HIS A 142 3.22 -38.29 -21.21
CA HIS A 142 4.61 -38.63 -21.51
C HIS A 142 5.56 -38.14 -20.39
N PRO A 143 6.58 -38.92 -19.97
CA PRO A 143 7.48 -38.56 -18.87
C PRO A 143 8.16 -37.18 -18.98
N GLY A 144 8.35 -36.68 -20.20
CA GLY A 144 8.89 -35.34 -20.46
C GLY A 144 8.01 -34.16 -19.97
N PHE A 145 6.75 -34.42 -19.60
CA PHE A 145 5.83 -33.44 -19.02
C PHE A 145 5.75 -33.50 -17.50
N PHE A 146 6.50 -34.41 -16.85
CA PHE A 146 6.48 -34.54 -15.40
C PHE A 146 6.73 -33.19 -14.70
N GLY A 147 5.82 -32.82 -13.79
CA GLY A 147 5.86 -31.54 -13.07
C GLY A 147 5.49 -30.29 -13.88
N ASN A 148 5.11 -30.44 -15.15
CA ASN A 148 4.69 -29.35 -16.03
C ASN A 148 3.16 -29.30 -16.17
N VAL A 149 2.48 -29.11 -15.03
CA VAL A 149 1.01 -29.14 -14.89
C VAL A 149 0.30 -28.20 -15.85
N CYS A 150 0.86 -27.02 -16.13
CA CYS A 150 0.28 -26.06 -17.07
C CYS A 150 0.22 -26.61 -18.50
N THR A 151 1.24 -27.36 -18.92
CA THR A 151 1.23 -28.04 -20.23
C THR A 151 0.26 -29.21 -20.25
N ILE A 152 0.12 -29.93 -19.13
CA ILE A 152 -0.86 -31.01 -19.01
C ILE A 152 -2.29 -30.47 -19.10
N TRP A 153 -2.60 -29.33 -18.48
CA TRP A 153 -3.88 -28.66 -18.65
C TRP A 153 -4.15 -28.24 -20.10
N ASN A 154 -3.13 -27.75 -20.82
CA ASN A 154 -3.27 -27.47 -22.26
C ASN A 154 -3.64 -28.72 -23.07
N LEU A 155 -2.99 -29.86 -22.80
CA LEU A 155 -3.30 -31.14 -23.43
C LEU A 155 -4.73 -31.61 -23.12
N LEU A 156 -5.13 -31.54 -21.84
CA LEU A 156 -6.47 -31.92 -21.41
C LEU A 156 -7.55 -31.02 -22.02
N ALA A 157 -7.30 -29.71 -22.12
CA ALA A 157 -8.23 -28.77 -22.73
C ALA A 157 -8.42 -29.04 -24.23
N ALA A 158 -7.33 -29.30 -24.97
CA ALA A 158 -7.42 -29.67 -26.38
C ALA A 158 -8.30 -30.92 -26.58
N LYS A 159 -8.06 -31.96 -25.76
CA LYS A 159 -8.87 -33.19 -25.75
C LYS A 159 -10.31 -32.96 -25.32
N ALA A 160 -10.56 -32.11 -24.33
CA ALA A 160 -11.91 -31.79 -23.89
C ALA A 160 -12.73 -31.11 -24.99
N VAL A 161 -12.13 -30.17 -25.73
CA VAL A 161 -12.80 -29.49 -26.86
C VAL A 161 -12.99 -30.45 -28.03
N GLU A 162 -12.00 -31.27 -28.36
CA GLU A 162 -12.04 -32.16 -29.51
C GLU A 162 -12.92 -33.40 -29.27
N ASP A 163 -12.69 -34.13 -28.18
CA ASP A 163 -13.27 -35.45 -27.91
C ASP A 163 -14.56 -35.39 -27.09
N CYS A 164 -14.66 -34.43 -26.17
CA CYS A 164 -15.82 -34.26 -25.28
C CYS A 164 -16.79 -33.18 -25.75
N LYS A 165 -16.42 -32.40 -26.78
CA LYS A 165 -17.19 -31.23 -27.27
C LYS A 165 -17.56 -30.27 -26.13
N ALA A 166 -16.68 -30.13 -25.15
CA ALA A 166 -16.90 -29.30 -23.97
C ALA A 166 -16.90 -27.82 -24.35
N ASP A 167 -17.90 -27.09 -23.87
CA ASP A 167 -18.00 -25.64 -24.01
C ASP A 167 -17.35 -24.93 -22.83
N TYR A 168 -17.50 -25.46 -21.61
CA TYR A 168 -16.88 -24.91 -20.40
C TYR A 168 -15.77 -25.83 -19.90
N LEU A 169 -14.64 -25.21 -19.55
CA LEU A 169 -13.43 -25.88 -19.09
C LEU A 169 -13.07 -25.31 -17.72
N VAL A 170 -12.83 -26.18 -16.74
CA VAL A 170 -12.32 -25.77 -15.42
C VAL A 170 -11.02 -26.50 -15.13
N LEU A 171 -10.02 -25.72 -14.73
CA LEU A 171 -8.78 -26.24 -14.18
C LEU A 171 -9.06 -26.66 -12.74
N VAL A 172 -8.88 -27.94 -12.40
CA VAL A 172 -9.17 -28.44 -11.06
C VAL A 172 -8.10 -29.42 -10.59
N GLY A 173 -7.85 -29.48 -9.29
CA GLY A 173 -6.98 -30.47 -8.64
C GLY A 173 -7.78 -31.60 -8.01
N ASP A 174 -7.14 -32.75 -7.78
CA ASP A 174 -7.74 -33.90 -7.07
C ASP A 174 -7.86 -33.66 -5.56
N ASP A 175 -7.27 -32.60 -5.05
CA ASP A 175 -7.35 -32.10 -3.68
C ASP A 175 -8.41 -31.01 -3.47
N VAL A 176 -9.31 -30.84 -4.44
CA VAL A 176 -10.42 -29.89 -4.38
C VAL A 176 -11.68 -30.56 -3.85
N GLU A 177 -12.43 -29.84 -3.01
CA GLU A 177 -13.78 -30.22 -2.56
C GLU A 177 -14.77 -29.13 -3.00
N LEU A 178 -15.78 -29.51 -3.78
CA LEU A 178 -16.85 -28.61 -4.21
C LEU A 178 -17.89 -28.48 -3.08
N GLU A 179 -18.27 -27.26 -2.71
CA GLU A 179 -19.09 -27.02 -1.51
C GLU A 179 -20.52 -26.61 -1.82
N THR A 180 -20.73 -25.82 -2.88
CA THR A 180 -22.02 -25.18 -3.16
C THR A 180 -22.79 -25.93 -4.25
N PRO A 181 -23.97 -26.51 -4.00
CA PRO A 181 -24.81 -27.07 -5.07
C PRO A 181 -25.23 -26.02 -6.10
N GLY A 182 -25.44 -26.43 -7.36
CA GLY A 182 -25.89 -25.52 -8.42
C GLY A 182 -24.81 -24.57 -8.96
N TRP A 183 -23.55 -24.79 -8.59
CA TRP A 183 -22.39 -24.01 -9.03
C TRP A 183 -22.28 -23.89 -10.56
N LYS A 184 -22.66 -24.94 -11.30
CA LYS A 184 -22.60 -24.98 -12.77
C LYS A 184 -23.46 -23.87 -13.39
N GLY A 185 -24.74 -23.82 -13.03
CA GLY A 185 -25.67 -22.82 -13.55
C GLY A 185 -25.32 -21.39 -13.14
N GLU A 186 -24.84 -21.21 -11.91
CA GLU A 186 -24.38 -19.90 -11.43
C GLU A 186 -23.19 -19.38 -12.26
N ILE A 187 -22.20 -20.23 -12.54
CA ILE A 187 -21.02 -19.85 -13.31
C ILE A 187 -21.38 -19.54 -14.77
N GLU A 188 -22.26 -20.33 -15.38
CA GLU A 188 -22.78 -20.04 -16.74
C GLU A 188 -23.48 -18.67 -16.79
N ALA A 189 -24.31 -18.37 -15.80
CA ALA A 189 -25.00 -17.08 -15.69
C ALA A 189 -24.02 -15.92 -15.48
N SER A 190 -23.06 -16.08 -14.56
CA SER A 190 -22.02 -15.07 -14.29
C SER A 190 -21.17 -14.80 -15.54
N MET A 191 -20.77 -15.84 -16.26
CA MET A 191 -19.99 -15.71 -17.49
C MET A 191 -20.76 -14.97 -18.59
N ARG A 192 -22.07 -15.24 -18.73
CA ARG A 192 -22.95 -14.51 -19.64
C ARG A 192 -23.02 -13.03 -19.27
N ASN A 193 -23.37 -12.72 -18.03
CA ASN A 193 -23.54 -11.35 -17.54
C ASN A 193 -22.27 -10.52 -17.74
N VAL A 194 -21.11 -11.11 -17.43
CA VAL A 194 -19.81 -10.44 -17.54
C VAL A 194 -19.39 -10.25 -19.01
N SER A 195 -19.67 -11.23 -19.87
CA SER A 195 -19.41 -11.10 -21.32
C SER A 195 -20.28 -10.00 -21.94
N GLU A 196 -21.57 -9.97 -21.62
CA GLU A 196 -22.53 -8.97 -22.09
C GLU A 196 -22.16 -7.56 -21.61
N ALA A 197 -21.85 -7.40 -20.31
CA ALA A 197 -21.43 -6.12 -19.74
C ALA A 197 -20.14 -5.58 -20.36
N ALA A 198 -19.22 -6.48 -20.76
CA ALA A 198 -17.98 -6.12 -21.44
C ALA A 198 -18.16 -5.86 -22.95
N GLY A 199 -19.32 -6.18 -23.53
CA GLY A 199 -19.55 -6.14 -24.97
C GLY A 199 -18.69 -7.15 -25.74
N LEU A 200 -18.47 -8.34 -25.16
CA LEU A 200 -17.71 -9.44 -25.74
C LEU A 200 -18.65 -10.59 -26.14
N PRO A 201 -18.27 -11.43 -27.12
CA PRO A 201 -19.01 -12.65 -27.43
C PRO A 201 -19.13 -13.56 -26.20
N LEU A 202 -20.27 -14.25 -26.07
CA LEU A 202 -20.47 -15.24 -25.00
C LEU A 202 -19.29 -16.22 -24.91
N GLY A 203 -18.81 -16.50 -23.69
CA GLY A 203 -17.67 -17.38 -23.46
C GLY A 203 -16.30 -16.71 -23.59
N MET A 204 -16.22 -15.44 -23.98
CA MET A 204 -14.98 -14.65 -23.94
C MET A 204 -14.84 -13.93 -22.59
N ALA A 205 -14.96 -14.70 -21.51
CA ALA A 205 -14.84 -14.24 -20.14
C ALA A 205 -14.23 -15.33 -19.26
N CYS A 206 -13.90 -14.98 -18.02
CA CYS A 206 -13.34 -15.89 -17.02
C CYS A 206 -14.08 -15.73 -15.69
N VAL A 207 -14.56 -16.84 -15.12
CA VAL A 207 -15.24 -16.83 -13.81
C VAL A 207 -14.50 -17.75 -12.85
N ALA A 208 -14.03 -17.24 -11.74
CA ALA A 208 -13.34 -18.04 -10.71
C ALA A 208 -14.30 -18.45 -9.59
N PHE A 209 -14.13 -19.66 -9.06
CA PHE A 209 -14.80 -20.10 -7.85
C PHE A 209 -14.35 -19.25 -6.64
N ARG A 210 -15.19 -19.20 -5.60
CA ARG A 210 -14.75 -18.72 -4.29
C ARG A 210 -14.01 -19.82 -3.54
N ASP A 211 -12.68 -19.71 -3.49
CA ASP A 211 -11.86 -20.59 -2.68
C ASP A 211 -11.97 -20.20 -1.19
N LEU A 212 -12.63 -21.02 -0.39
CA LEU A 212 -12.82 -20.75 1.05
C LEU A 212 -11.51 -20.77 1.83
N THR A 213 -10.45 -21.38 1.28
CA THR A 213 -9.12 -21.39 1.89
C THR A 213 -8.32 -20.14 1.52
N MET A 214 -8.61 -19.52 0.37
CA MET A 214 -7.99 -18.28 -0.11
C MET A 214 -9.03 -17.33 -0.77
N PRO A 215 -9.91 -16.67 0.00
CA PRO A 215 -11.11 -16.00 -0.53
C PRO A 215 -10.88 -14.84 -1.52
N ALA A 216 -9.66 -14.32 -1.61
CA ALA A 216 -9.29 -13.22 -2.51
C ALA A 216 -8.38 -13.66 -3.68
N PHE A 217 -8.07 -14.95 -3.79
CA PHE A 217 -7.24 -15.49 -4.86
C PHE A 217 -8.14 -16.13 -5.93
N PRO A 218 -7.93 -15.84 -7.23
CA PRO A 218 -8.77 -16.37 -8.29
C PRO A 218 -8.41 -17.83 -8.62
N SER A 219 -8.55 -18.73 -7.64
CA SER A 219 -8.26 -20.16 -7.81
C SER A 219 -9.26 -20.80 -8.78
N PHE A 220 -8.78 -21.76 -9.58
CA PHE A 220 -9.60 -22.61 -10.44
C PHE A 220 -10.55 -21.84 -11.38
N PRO A 221 -10.03 -20.95 -12.24
CA PRO A 221 -10.85 -20.20 -13.18
C PRO A 221 -11.53 -21.13 -14.19
N VAL A 222 -12.80 -20.85 -14.46
CA VAL A 222 -13.59 -21.44 -15.55
C VAL A 222 -13.45 -20.54 -16.77
N ILE A 223 -13.16 -21.17 -17.91
CA ILE A 223 -13.06 -20.55 -19.23
C ILE A 223 -13.91 -21.31 -20.24
N HIS A 224 -14.24 -20.68 -21.36
CA HIS A 224 -14.98 -21.33 -22.44
C HIS A 224 -14.03 -21.91 -23.51
N ARG A 225 -14.50 -22.87 -24.32
CA ARG A 225 -13.76 -23.44 -25.47
C ARG A 225 -13.22 -22.38 -26.43
N ARG A 226 -13.95 -21.26 -26.54
CA ARG A 226 -13.59 -20.10 -27.37
C ARG A 226 -12.24 -19.51 -26.99
N HIS A 227 -11.85 -19.61 -25.72
CA HIS A 227 -10.49 -19.26 -25.28
C HIS A 227 -9.46 -20.12 -26.01
N VAL A 228 -9.63 -21.45 -25.97
CA VAL A 228 -8.70 -22.40 -26.57
C VAL A 228 -8.69 -22.26 -28.10
N GLU A 229 -9.83 -22.06 -28.73
CA GLU A 229 -9.95 -21.78 -30.18
C GLU A 229 -9.22 -20.50 -30.61
N VAL A 230 -9.05 -19.52 -29.71
CA VAL A 230 -8.42 -18.23 -30.00
C VAL A 230 -6.93 -18.24 -29.68
N PHE A 231 -6.57 -18.77 -28.52
CA PHE A 231 -5.20 -18.77 -28.02
C PHE A 231 -4.42 -20.01 -28.47
N GLY A 232 -5.11 -21.06 -28.90
CA GLY A 232 -4.56 -22.38 -29.26
C GLY A 232 -4.32 -23.29 -28.04
N ALA A 233 -4.40 -22.74 -26.83
CA ALA A 233 -4.14 -23.41 -25.56
C ALA A 233 -4.80 -22.62 -24.42
N VAL A 234 -4.85 -23.19 -23.21
CA VAL A 234 -5.32 -22.49 -22.00
C VAL A 234 -4.26 -21.52 -21.48
N LEU A 235 -3.01 -21.96 -21.42
CA LEU A 235 -1.90 -21.18 -20.90
C LEU A 235 -0.79 -21.09 -21.95
N PRO A 236 -0.10 -19.95 -22.04
CA PRO A 236 1.11 -19.84 -22.84
C PRO A 236 2.15 -20.92 -22.46
N PRO A 237 2.95 -21.40 -23.42
CA PRO A 237 3.85 -22.53 -23.20
C PRO A 237 5.04 -22.20 -22.28
N GLU A 238 5.21 -20.94 -21.87
CA GLU A 238 6.20 -20.53 -20.86
C GLU A 238 5.78 -20.89 -19.42
N PHE A 239 4.51 -21.23 -19.19
CA PHE A 239 4.03 -21.66 -17.87
C PHE A 239 4.41 -23.11 -17.58
N VAL A 240 4.88 -23.37 -16.35
CA VAL A 240 5.30 -24.71 -15.91
C VAL A 240 4.28 -25.30 -14.92
N ASN A 241 4.21 -24.78 -13.70
CA ASN A 241 3.27 -25.28 -12.69
C ASN A 241 2.80 -24.23 -11.68
N GLN A 242 3.07 -22.94 -11.92
CA GLN A 242 2.61 -21.84 -11.07
C GLN A 242 2.08 -20.68 -11.92
N GLY A 243 1.07 -19.98 -11.41
CA GLY A 243 0.60 -18.70 -11.94
C GLY A 243 -0.45 -18.75 -13.05
N GLY A 244 -0.89 -19.94 -13.48
CA GLY A 244 -1.90 -20.09 -14.53
C GLY A 244 -3.25 -19.46 -14.17
N ASP A 245 -3.79 -19.80 -13.00
CA ASP A 245 -5.05 -19.27 -12.48
C ASP A 245 -5.11 -17.73 -12.46
N PRO A 246 -4.19 -17.01 -11.78
CA PRO A 246 -4.23 -15.55 -11.77
C PRO A 246 -3.90 -14.92 -13.12
N PHE A 247 -3.19 -15.62 -14.01
CA PHE A 247 -2.93 -15.14 -15.37
C PHE A 247 -4.23 -15.10 -16.19
N LEU A 248 -5.00 -16.20 -16.22
CA LEU A 248 -6.28 -16.27 -16.93
C LEU A 248 -7.25 -15.21 -16.44
N PHE A 249 -7.40 -15.12 -15.11
CA PHE A 249 -8.27 -14.13 -14.49
C PHE A 249 -7.86 -12.71 -14.88
N GLU A 250 -6.57 -12.38 -14.77
CA GLU A 250 -6.06 -11.05 -15.09
C GLU A 250 -6.17 -10.72 -16.59
N LEU A 251 -5.96 -11.68 -17.49
CA LEU A 251 -6.11 -11.48 -18.93
C LEU A 251 -7.50 -10.96 -19.27
N TYR A 252 -8.55 -11.63 -18.79
CA TYR A 252 -9.94 -11.22 -19.03
C TYR A 252 -10.34 -9.98 -18.24
N ARG A 253 -9.77 -9.77 -17.05
CA ARG A 253 -9.98 -8.56 -16.24
C ARG A 253 -9.62 -7.28 -16.99
N ARG A 254 -8.63 -7.32 -17.89
CA ARG A 254 -8.24 -6.17 -18.72
C ARG A 254 -9.33 -5.70 -19.68
N PHE A 255 -10.31 -6.56 -19.94
CA PHE A 255 -11.45 -6.28 -20.79
C PHE A 255 -12.75 -6.13 -20.00
N GLY A 256 -12.68 -6.08 -18.66
CA GLY A 256 -13.86 -6.09 -17.79
C GLY A 256 -14.61 -7.43 -17.80
N ALA A 257 -13.96 -8.49 -18.28
CA ALA A 257 -14.59 -9.77 -18.59
C ALA A 257 -14.24 -10.89 -17.58
N SER A 258 -13.90 -10.52 -16.34
CA SER A 258 -13.59 -11.48 -15.27
C SER A 258 -14.45 -11.24 -14.04
N ALA A 259 -14.91 -12.30 -13.37
CA ALA A 259 -15.61 -12.19 -12.09
C ALA A 259 -15.32 -13.36 -11.16
N PHE A 260 -15.54 -13.16 -9.86
CA PHE A 260 -15.73 -14.28 -8.94
C PHE A 260 -17.20 -14.71 -9.00
N ALA A 261 -17.44 -16.01 -8.84
CA ALA A 261 -18.79 -16.50 -8.56
C ALA A 261 -19.34 -15.87 -7.27
N ASP A 262 -20.66 -15.72 -7.17
CA ASP A 262 -21.32 -15.09 -6.04
C ASP A 262 -21.41 -16.03 -4.84
N THR A 263 -21.79 -17.29 -5.08
CA THR A 263 -21.95 -18.32 -4.06
C THR A 263 -21.24 -19.62 -4.38
N ALA A 264 -20.92 -19.90 -5.64
CA ALA A 264 -20.18 -21.11 -6.02
C ALA A 264 -18.79 -21.13 -5.37
N SER A 265 -18.59 -22.08 -4.46
CA SER A 265 -17.40 -22.15 -3.62
C SER A 265 -16.80 -23.55 -3.56
N LEU A 266 -15.51 -23.60 -3.24
CA LEU A 266 -14.72 -24.82 -3.10
C LEU A 266 -13.69 -24.68 -1.97
N LYS A 267 -13.10 -25.79 -1.56
CA LYS A 267 -11.94 -25.83 -0.67
C LYS A 267 -10.76 -26.51 -1.36
N ASN A 268 -9.58 -25.90 -1.27
CA ASN A 268 -8.32 -26.52 -1.69
C ASN A 268 -7.60 -27.12 -0.46
N LEU A 269 -7.55 -28.45 -0.35
CA LEU A 269 -7.11 -29.13 0.86
C LEU A 269 -5.58 -29.12 1.07
N VAL A 270 -4.77 -29.10 0.01
CA VAL A 270 -3.30 -29.19 0.08
C VAL A 270 -2.63 -27.84 -0.18
N GLY A 271 -3.26 -26.97 -0.98
CA GLY A 271 -2.66 -25.76 -1.57
C GLY A 271 -2.18 -24.65 -0.61
N GLY A 272 -2.37 -24.77 0.71
CA GLY A 272 -2.06 -23.69 1.65
C GLY A 272 -0.99 -23.95 2.71
N LYS A 273 -0.68 -25.22 3.05
CA LYS A 273 0.15 -25.54 4.24
C LYS A 273 1.11 -26.73 4.12
N GLU A 274 0.90 -27.67 3.20
CA GLU A 274 1.78 -28.85 3.04
C GLU A 274 2.81 -28.64 1.91
N GLU A 275 3.85 -29.49 1.87
CA GLU A 275 4.82 -29.49 0.76
C GLU A 275 4.11 -29.78 -0.57
N ALA A 276 4.43 -29.01 -1.61
CA ALA A 276 3.82 -29.19 -2.93
C ALA A 276 4.33 -30.47 -3.59
N ARG A 277 3.45 -31.20 -4.28
CA ARG A 277 3.79 -32.47 -4.98
C ARG A 277 4.90 -32.31 -6.03
N TYR A 278 5.00 -31.11 -6.61
CA TYR A 278 6.06 -30.73 -7.54
C TYR A 278 6.88 -29.57 -7.00
N PRO A 279 8.18 -29.50 -7.33
CA PRO A 279 8.96 -28.28 -7.14
C PRO A 279 8.29 -27.10 -7.82
N LYS A 280 8.03 -26.02 -7.07
CA LYS A 280 7.34 -24.83 -7.59
C LYS A 280 8.24 -24.08 -8.56
N VAL A 281 7.82 -23.97 -9.82
CA VAL A 281 8.51 -23.24 -10.88
C VAL A 281 7.56 -22.17 -11.43
N GLY A 282 7.86 -20.91 -11.12
CA GLY A 282 7.10 -19.76 -11.56
C GLY A 282 7.69 -19.06 -12.79
N VAL A 283 6.81 -18.43 -13.57
CA VAL A 283 7.18 -17.54 -14.68
C VAL A 283 6.69 -16.12 -14.39
N ARG A 284 7.46 -15.10 -14.81
CA ARG A 284 7.08 -13.69 -14.66
C ARG A 284 6.12 -13.27 -15.78
N TRP A 285 4.85 -13.61 -15.64
CA TRP A 285 3.85 -13.41 -16.69
C TRP A 285 3.28 -11.98 -16.77
N GLN A 286 3.35 -11.16 -15.70
CA GLN A 286 2.74 -9.82 -15.60
C GLN A 286 3.36 -8.75 -16.54
N GLY A 287 4.39 -9.12 -17.31
CA GLY A 287 5.06 -8.25 -18.27
C GLY A 287 4.75 -8.66 -19.71
N ALA A 288 5.81 -9.02 -20.45
CA ALA A 288 5.73 -9.31 -21.88
C ALA A 288 4.69 -10.38 -22.26
N ILE A 289 4.55 -11.44 -21.45
CA ILE A 289 3.60 -12.53 -21.73
C ILE A 289 2.16 -12.01 -21.70
N LEU A 290 1.76 -11.35 -20.60
CA LEU A 290 0.43 -10.78 -20.47
C LEU A 290 0.15 -9.71 -21.53
N THR A 291 1.12 -8.81 -21.79
CA THR A 291 0.98 -7.80 -22.85
C THR A 291 0.75 -8.43 -24.22
N ARG A 292 1.54 -9.46 -24.57
CA ARG A 292 1.40 -10.19 -25.84
C ARG A 292 0.00 -10.81 -25.99
N GLU A 293 -0.51 -11.47 -24.96
CA GLU A 293 -1.84 -12.10 -25.04
C GLU A 293 -2.98 -11.07 -25.03
N ILE A 294 -2.83 -9.94 -24.32
CA ILE A 294 -3.77 -8.80 -24.41
C ILE A 294 -3.82 -8.26 -25.84
N GLU A 295 -2.67 -8.04 -26.48
CA GLU A 295 -2.59 -7.54 -27.86
C GLU A 295 -3.16 -8.54 -28.86
N ARG A 296 -2.93 -9.83 -28.64
CA ARG A 296 -3.52 -10.91 -29.45
C ARG A 296 -5.04 -10.90 -29.34
N PHE A 297 -5.58 -10.85 -28.13
CA PHE A 297 -7.02 -10.80 -27.89
C PHE A 297 -7.67 -9.52 -28.45
N SER A 298 -7.01 -8.37 -28.28
CA SER A 298 -7.50 -7.07 -28.76
C SER A 298 -7.59 -6.96 -30.28
N ARG A 299 -6.82 -7.77 -31.02
CA ARG A 299 -6.91 -7.86 -32.48
C ARG A 299 -8.14 -8.63 -32.95
N LEU A 300 -8.60 -9.58 -32.14
CA LEU A 300 -9.72 -10.48 -32.48
C LEU A 300 -11.05 -9.92 -32.02
N VAL A 301 -11.08 -9.25 -30.86
CA VAL A 301 -12.29 -8.66 -30.32
C VAL A 301 -12.11 -7.16 -30.16
N ARG A 302 -13.03 -6.38 -30.76
CA ARG A 302 -13.17 -4.95 -30.46
C ARG A 302 -14.24 -4.82 -29.36
N PRO A 303 -13.88 -4.78 -28.07
CA PRO A 303 -14.85 -4.57 -27.01
C PRO A 303 -15.62 -3.27 -27.28
N THR A 304 -16.95 -3.37 -27.32
CA THR A 304 -17.87 -2.23 -27.46
C THR A 304 -18.22 -1.61 -26.11
N GLY A 305 -17.89 -2.28 -25.00
CA GLY A 305 -18.05 -1.79 -23.64
C GLY A 305 -17.08 -0.65 -23.26
N PRO A 306 -17.30 0.01 -22.10
CA PRO A 306 -16.48 1.14 -21.65
C PRO A 306 -15.02 0.71 -21.47
N ARG A 307 -14.12 1.23 -22.32
CA ARG A 307 -12.68 1.04 -22.18
C ARG A 307 -12.14 1.89 -21.03
N PHE A 308 -11.74 1.24 -19.96
CA PHE A 308 -10.97 1.90 -18.88
C PHE A 308 -9.56 2.20 -19.38
N ARG A 309 -9.32 3.42 -19.88
CA ARG A 309 -7.98 3.89 -20.24
C ARG A 309 -7.30 4.49 -19.01
N CYS A 310 -6.14 3.96 -18.66
CA CYS A 310 -5.35 4.43 -17.53
C CYS A 310 -4.60 5.73 -17.91
N LEU A 311 -5.03 6.87 -17.38
CA LEU A 311 -4.36 8.14 -17.61
C LEU A 311 -3.01 8.16 -16.85
N GLY A 312 -1.90 8.06 -17.59
CA GLY A 312 -0.54 7.98 -17.03
C GLY A 312 -0.12 9.17 -16.16
N VAL A 313 -0.82 10.30 -16.25
CA VAL A 313 -0.62 11.51 -15.44
C VAL A 313 -0.94 11.29 -13.95
N VAL A 314 -1.82 10.33 -13.64
CA VAL A 314 -2.30 10.04 -12.26
C VAL A 314 -1.48 8.92 -11.59
N VAL A 315 -0.78 8.09 -12.37
CA VAL A 315 -0.10 6.86 -11.92
C VAL A 315 1.45 6.94 -11.74
N PRO A 316 2.18 8.07 -11.90
CA PRO A 316 3.63 8.07 -11.67
C PRO A 316 4.00 7.61 -10.26
N THR A 317 3.14 7.92 -9.29
CA THR A 317 3.27 7.56 -7.87
C THR A 317 3.34 6.05 -7.62
N PHE A 318 2.58 5.25 -8.37
CA PHE A 318 2.61 3.78 -8.29
C PHE A 318 3.82 3.16 -9.03
N ARG A 319 4.54 3.93 -9.85
CA ARG A 319 5.65 3.45 -10.68
C ARG A 319 7.02 3.79 -10.10
N ILE A 320 7.09 4.48 -8.96
CA ILE A 320 8.37 4.88 -8.35
C ILE A 320 9.30 3.68 -8.10
N ALA A 321 8.73 2.53 -7.72
CA ALA A 321 9.46 1.27 -7.52
C ALA A 321 10.08 0.67 -8.80
N LYS A 322 9.64 1.10 -10.00
CA LYS A 322 10.26 0.69 -11.27
C LYS A 322 11.51 1.51 -11.61
N VAL A 323 11.64 2.70 -11.02
CA VAL A 323 12.64 3.71 -11.41
C VAL A 323 13.73 3.86 -10.35
N VAL A 324 13.40 3.62 -9.08
CA VAL A 324 14.32 3.87 -7.96
C VAL A 324 14.44 2.63 -7.08
N ALA A 325 15.67 2.15 -6.87
CA ALA A 325 15.95 0.98 -6.04
C ALA A 325 15.67 1.22 -4.54
N TYR A 326 15.88 2.44 -4.05
CA TYR A 326 15.65 2.83 -2.65
C TYR A 326 14.75 4.07 -2.57
N PRO A 327 13.46 3.93 -2.89
CA PRO A 327 12.57 5.07 -3.02
C PRO A 327 12.32 5.72 -1.63
N PRO A 328 12.16 7.05 -1.56
CA PRO A 328 11.90 7.77 -0.31
C PRO A 328 10.55 7.42 0.31
N TRP A 329 9.61 6.96 -0.52
CA TRP A 329 8.27 6.52 -0.12
C TRP A 329 7.72 5.53 -1.14
N GLY A 330 6.62 4.86 -0.79
CA GLY A 330 5.80 4.07 -1.70
C GLY A 330 4.35 4.11 -1.26
N VAL A 331 3.44 3.89 -2.20
CA VAL A 331 1.99 3.80 -1.90
C VAL A 331 1.69 2.61 -1.00
N THR A 332 0.84 2.77 0.02
CA THR A 332 0.60 1.73 1.03
C THR A 332 0.10 0.42 0.45
N ALA A 333 -0.68 0.45 -0.63
CA ALA A 333 -1.11 -0.74 -1.36
C ALA A 333 0.07 -1.58 -1.93
N ASN A 334 1.25 -0.99 -2.05
CA ASN A 334 2.46 -1.60 -2.59
C ASN A 334 3.59 -1.72 -1.54
N LEU A 335 3.33 -1.39 -0.27
CA LEU A 335 4.32 -1.49 0.80
C LEU A 335 4.24 -2.87 1.46
N CYS A 336 5.38 -3.55 1.53
CA CYS A 336 5.54 -4.71 2.40
C CYS A 336 6.47 -4.33 3.54
N VAL A 337 5.95 -4.40 4.77
CA VAL A 337 6.72 -4.11 5.98
C VAL A 337 6.86 -5.41 6.77
N SER A 338 8.04 -5.63 7.36
CA SER A 338 8.20 -6.74 8.29
C SER A 338 7.16 -6.59 9.40
N GLY A 339 6.42 -7.64 9.77
CA GLY A 339 5.48 -7.58 10.92
C GLY A 339 6.16 -7.22 12.26
N ARG A 340 7.49 -7.07 12.29
CA ARG A 340 8.32 -6.55 13.39
C ARG A 340 8.63 -5.06 13.27
N SER A 341 8.06 -4.32 12.31
CA SER A 341 8.21 -2.88 12.18
C SER A 341 7.51 -2.18 13.35
N GLY A 342 8.24 -2.05 14.47
CA GLY A 342 7.76 -1.44 15.71
C GLY A 342 7.54 0.07 15.62
N ASP A 343 6.82 0.62 16.61
CA ASP A 343 6.49 2.01 16.98
C ASP A 343 6.09 3.03 15.89
N ILE A 344 6.35 2.78 14.61
CA ILE A 344 6.01 3.66 13.49
C ILE A 344 4.65 3.21 12.95
N TRP A 345 3.69 4.12 13.03
CA TRP A 345 2.32 3.89 12.60
C TRP A 345 1.87 5.01 11.66
N PHE A 346 0.92 4.69 10.78
CA PHE A 346 0.26 5.68 9.94
C PHE A 346 -0.44 6.73 10.81
N SER A 347 -0.14 8.00 10.54
CA SER A 347 -0.71 9.10 11.31
C SER A 347 -2.19 9.30 10.94
N PRO A 348 -3.11 9.36 11.92
CA PRO A 348 -4.52 9.64 11.67
C PRO A 348 -4.77 11.11 11.29
N ALA A 349 -3.74 11.96 11.29
CA ALA A 349 -3.85 13.36 10.91
C ALA A 349 -4.04 13.56 9.40
N TYR A 350 -3.69 12.56 8.59
CA TYR A 350 -3.89 12.57 7.15
C TYR A 350 -5.29 12.03 6.78
N PRO A 351 -5.92 12.56 5.71
CA PRO A 351 -7.16 11.99 5.22
C PRO A 351 -6.94 10.56 4.72
N LYS A 352 -7.91 9.66 4.93
CA LYS A 352 -7.82 8.23 4.53
C LYS A 352 -7.57 7.97 3.04
N THR A 353 -7.75 8.97 2.19
CA THR A 353 -7.52 8.92 0.74
C THR A 353 -6.36 9.83 0.34
N GLY A 354 -5.48 10.13 1.29
CA GLY A 354 -4.55 11.26 1.28
C GLY A 354 -3.19 10.97 0.71
N GLY A 355 -2.71 9.72 0.79
CA GLY A 355 -1.34 9.35 0.41
C GLY A 355 -0.23 10.01 1.24
N GLY A 356 -0.51 11.09 1.98
CA GLY A 356 0.44 11.76 2.87
C GLY A 356 0.80 10.89 4.07
N GLU A 357 -0.11 10.03 4.52
CA GLU A 357 0.14 8.99 5.50
C GLU A 357 1.20 7.99 5.02
N ASP A 358 1.20 7.65 3.73
CA ASP A 358 2.16 6.73 3.12
C ASP A 358 3.56 7.35 3.14
N VAL A 359 3.64 8.62 2.74
CA VAL A 359 4.87 9.41 2.76
C VAL A 359 5.40 9.56 4.18
N ASP A 360 4.55 9.97 5.13
CA ASP A 360 4.93 10.16 6.54
C ASP A 360 5.46 8.86 7.17
N PHE A 361 4.75 7.75 6.96
CA PHE A 361 5.18 6.44 7.40
C PHE A 361 6.56 6.08 6.83
N CYS A 362 6.76 6.28 5.53
CA CYS A 362 8.02 5.95 4.85
C CYS A 362 9.18 6.84 5.32
N LEU A 363 8.97 8.15 5.44
CA LEU A 363 9.99 9.08 5.89
C LEU A 363 10.39 8.82 7.34
N LYS A 364 9.43 8.56 8.23
CA LYS A 364 9.71 8.15 9.62
C LYS A 364 10.49 6.84 9.68
N THR A 365 10.14 5.88 8.83
CA THR A 365 10.84 4.59 8.72
C THR A 365 12.29 4.79 8.29
N ARG A 366 12.54 5.61 7.27
CA ARG A 366 13.90 5.97 6.83
C ARG A 366 14.67 6.75 7.89
N GLN A 367 14.00 7.64 8.63
CA GLN A 367 14.63 8.38 9.71
C GLN A 367 15.09 7.47 10.86
N LYS A 368 14.28 6.44 11.20
CA LYS A 368 14.60 5.50 12.29
C LYS A 368 15.63 4.45 11.88
N TYR A 369 15.51 3.89 10.68
CA TYR A 369 16.28 2.71 10.27
C TYR A 369 17.33 2.99 9.17
N GLY A 370 17.43 4.22 8.67
CA GLY A 370 18.38 4.63 7.64
C GLY A 370 17.78 4.67 6.23
N ARG A 371 18.54 5.20 5.27
CA ARG A 371 18.07 5.41 3.88
C ARG A 371 17.71 4.11 3.15
N ASP A 372 18.35 3.00 3.51
CA ASP A 372 18.16 1.70 2.86
C ASP A 372 17.00 0.89 3.48
N ALA A 373 16.30 1.48 4.47
CA ALA A 373 15.15 0.85 5.13
C ALA A 373 13.96 0.62 4.20
N ILE A 374 13.91 1.35 3.08
CA ILE A 374 12.90 1.17 2.04
C ILE A 374 13.61 0.74 0.77
N VAL A 375 13.27 -0.46 0.30
CA VAL A 375 13.80 -1.05 -0.92
C VAL A 375 12.64 -1.32 -1.87
N ALA A 376 12.81 -0.94 -3.13
CA ALA A 376 11.89 -1.32 -4.18
C ALA A 376 12.14 -2.77 -4.57
N VAL A 377 11.04 -3.49 -4.80
CA VAL A 377 11.08 -4.84 -5.38
C VAL A 377 10.36 -4.78 -6.72
N PRO A 378 11.02 -4.37 -7.83
CA PRO A 378 10.37 -4.21 -9.13
C PRO A 378 9.70 -5.50 -9.63
N GLY A 379 10.18 -6.65 -9.14
CA GLY A 379 9.62 -7.99 -9.35
C GLY A 379 8.22 -8.18 -8.75
N ALA A 380 7.95 -7.54 -7.60
CA ALA A 380 6.69 -7.64 -6.88
C ALA A 380 5.75 -6.52 -7.34
N ALA A 381 4.87 -6.86 -8.27
CA ALA A 381 3.87 -5.93 -8.79
C ALA A 381 2.53 -6.13 -8.06
N ALA A 382 1.92 -5.03 -7.62
CA ALA A 382 0.56 -5.01 -7.10
C ALA A 382 -0.36 -4.30 -8.11
N THR A 383 -1.55 -4.86 -8.34
CA THR A 383 -2.53 -4.31 -9.28
C THR A 383 -3.73 -3.79 -8.49
N HIS A 384 -3.92 -2.46 -8.50
CA HIS A 384 -5.05 -1.82 -7.84
C HIS A 384 -6.25 -1.65 -8.82
N PRO A 385 -7.51 -1.86 -8.39
CA PRO A 385 -8.69 -1.56 -9.21
C PRO A 385 -8.79 -0.05 -9.52
N TYR A 386 -9.58 0.31 -10.54
CA TYR A 386 -9.80 1.72 -10.84
C TYR A 386 -10.60 2.40 -9.71
N TRP A 387 -10.31 3.66 -9.41
CA TRP A 387 -11.05 4.39 -8.38
C TRP A 387 -12.46 4.73 -8.87
N ALA A 388 -13.47 4.39 -8.06
CA ALA A 388 -14.86 4.73 -8.35
C ALA A 388 -15.09 6.26 -8.49
N ASN A 389 -14.31 7.06 -7.75
CA ASN A 389 -14.32 8.51 -7.88
C ASN A 389 -12.87 9.06 -7.94
N PRO A 390 -12.28 9.17 -9.13
CA PRO A 390 -10.87 9.55 -9.28
C PRO A 390 -10.60 10.98 -8.84
N ILE A 391 -11.56 11.92 -9.03
CA ILE A 391 -11.40 13.32 -8.62
C ILE A 391 -11.32 13.45 -7.10
N ARG A 392 -12.17 12.72 -6.36
CA ARG A 392 -12.11 12.67 -4.89
C ARG A 392 -10.76 12.14 -4.41
N GLN A 393 -10.22 11.13 -5.09
CA GLN A 393 -8.92 10.58 -4.74
C GLN A 393 -7.80 11.58 -5.01
N VAL A 394 -7.80 12.21 -6.18
CA VAL A 394 -6.85 13.28 -6.56
C VAL A 394 -6.87 14.42 -5.55
N TRP A 395 -8.06 14.84 -5.11
CA TRP A 395 -8.24 15.84 -4.06
C TRP A 395 -7.65 15.40 -2.73
N GLY A 396 -7.91 14.16 -2.31
CA GLY A 396 -7.34 13.57 -1.11
C GLY A 396 -5.82 13.63 -1.13
N TRP A 397 -5.20 13.17 -2.23
CA TRP A 397 -3.75 13.20 -2.44
C TRP A 397 -3.16 14.60 -2.29
N ALA A 398 -3.75 15.58 -2.96
CA ALA A 398 -3.31 16.98 -2.87
C ALA A 398 -3.46 17.58 -1.46
N ARG A 399 -4.50 17.17 -0.71
CA ARG A 399 -4.65 17.55 0.69
C ARG A 399 -3.56 16.90 1.55
N GLY A 400 -3.24 15.63 1.34
CA GLY A 400 -2.14 14.95 2.02
C GLY A 400 -0.78 15.62 1.76
N ASP A 401 -0.53 16.02 0.52
CA ASP A 401 0.66 16.78 0.10
C ASP A 401 0.82 18.09 0.89
N ALA A 402 -0.25 18.88 0.98
CA ALA A 402 -0.23 20.12 1.74
C ALA A 402 0.00 19.89 3.24
N LEU A 403 -0.57 18.82 3.82
CA LEU A 403 -0.32 18.46 5.23
C LEU A 403 1.16 18.09 5.46
N CYS A 404 1.81 17.42 4.52
CA CYS A 404 3.24 17.08 4.60
C CYS A 404 4.14 18.32 4.74
N LEU A 405 3.74 19.50 4.26
CA LEU A 405 4.48 20.76 4.48
C LEU A 405 4.64 21.08 5.98
N SER A 406 3.62 20.76 6.77
CA SER A 406 3.59 21.03 8.20
C SER A 406 4.27 19.93 9.00
N PHE A 407 4.10 18.67 8.60
CA PHE A 407 4.67 17.51 9.30
C PHE A 407 6.15 17.25 8.96
N HIS A 408 6.59 17.62 7.76
CA HIS A 408 7.95 17.39 7.27
C HIS A 408 8.55 18.66 6.66
N PRO A 409 8.73 19.74 7.45
CA PRO A 409 9.24 21.02 6.94
C PRO A 409 10.66 20.91 6.35
N HIS A 410 11.43 19.89 6.74
CA HIS A 410 12.78 19.64 6.22
C HIS A 410 12.81 19.10 4.78
N SER A 411 11.70 18.53 4.32
CA SER A 411 11.52 18.01 2.97
C SER A 411 10.60 18.95 2.20
N THR A 412 10.90 20.26 2.23
CA THR A 412 10.15 21.30 1.50
C THR A 412 11.10 22.23 0.75
N PHE A 413 10.59 22.88 -0.30
CA PHE A 413 11.31 23.88 -1.06
C PHE A 413 10.37 24.99 -1.56
N TYR A 414 10.95 26.17 -1.79
CA TYR A 414 10.22 27.27 -2.43
C TYR A 414 10.12 27.04 -3.93
N ARG A 415 8.93 27.29 -4.47
CA ARG A 415 8.64 27.31 -5.89
C ARG A 415 7.90 28.58 -6.26
N ALA A 416 7.93 28.89 -7.55
CA ALA A 416 7.05 29.88 -8.14
C ALA A 416 5.56 29.49 -7.91
N PRO A 417 4.65 30.46 -7.68
CA PRO A 417 3.21 30.18 -7.52
C PRO A 417 2.67 29.37 -8.70
N ASP A 418 1.72 28.48 -8.43
CA ASP A 418 0.95 27.82 -9.49
C ASP A 418 -0.17 28.76 -9.96
N TRP A 419 -0.97 28.33 -10.94
CA TRP A 419 -2.06 29.14 -11.47
C TRP A 419 -3.08 29.54 -10.38
N ALA A 420 -3.37 28.67 -9.42
CA ALA A 420 -4.36 28.92 -8.37
C ALA A 420 -3.80 29.90 -7.31
N GLU A 421 -2.55 29.68 -6.87
CA GLU A 421 -1.83 30.62 -6.01
C GLU A 421 -1.65 31.98 -6.69
N THR A 422 -1.41 32.02 -8.00
CA THR A 422 -1.29 33.25 -8.79
C THR A 422 -2.60 34.03 -8.81
N ILE A 423 -3.74 33.37 -9.00
CA ILE A 423 -5.05 34.01 -8.92
C ILE A 423 -5.24 34.65 -7.54
N VAL A 424 -4.95 33.92 -6.45
CA VAL A 424 -5.06 34.49 -5.10
C VAL A 424 -4.14 35.70 -4.92
N LEU A 425 -2.91 35.65 -5.43
CA LEU A 425 -1.99 36.78 -5.39
C LEU A 425 -2.48 37.98 -6.21
N ILE A 426 -3.11 37.76 -7.37
CA ILE A 426 -3.72 38.83 -8.18
C ILE A 426 -4.76 39.57 -7.34
N TRP A 427 -5.67 38.83 -6.70
CA TRP A 427 -6.72 39.42 -5.89
C TRP A 427 -6.20 40.10 -4.63
N LEU A 428 -5.19 39.51 -3.96
CA LEU A 428 -4.57 40.09 -2.77
C LEU A 428 -3.77 41.37 -3.08
N VAL A 429 -3.04 41.41 -4.19
CA VAL A 429 -2.15 42.52 -4.51
C VAL A 429 -2.88 43.63 -5.27
N PHE A 430 -3.64 43.29 -6.30
CA PHE A 430 -4.26 44.27 -7.20
C PHE A 430 -5.71 44.57 -6.84
N GLY A 431 -6.45 43.57 -6.37
CA GLY A 431 -7.86 43.72 -5.96
C GLY A 431 -7.98 44.47 -4.64
N VAL A 432 -7.35 43.97 -3.57
CA VAL A 432 -7.43 44.60 -2.22
C VAL A 432 -6.79 45.99 -2.20
N ALA A 433 -5.73 46.21 -2.96
CA ALA A 433 -5.11 47.53 -3.08
C ALA A 433 -5.88 48.50 -4.01
N ASN A 434 -7.03 48.08 -4.57
CA ASN A 434 -7.82 48.82 -5.55
C ASN A 434 -7.02 49.32 -6.76
N ILE A 435 -5.95 48.61 -7.12
CA ILE A 435 -5.12 48.95 -8.28
C ILE A 435 -5.86 48.54 -9.56
N TRP A 436 -6.55 47.41 -9.53
CA TRP A 436 -7.37 46.90 -10.64
C TRP A 436 -8.84 46.82 -10.24
N SER A 437 -9.71 47.07 -11.22
CA SER A 437 -11.14 46.76 -11.09
C SER A 437 -11.38 45.26 -10.93
N VAL A 438 -12.55 44.92 -10.36
CA VAL A 438 -13.04 43.53 -10.26
C VAL A 438 -13.02 42.84 -11.63
N THR A 439 -13.46 43.54 -12.68
CA THR A 439 -13.46 43.02 -14.06
C THR A 439 -12.06 42.69 -14.54
N GLN A 440 -11.08 43.56 -14.31
CA GLN A 440 -9.68 43.31 -14.67
C GLN A 440 -9.09 42.11 -13.91
N CYS A 441 -9.40 41.97 -12.61
CA CYS A 441 -8.98 40.82 -11.82
C CYS A 441 -9.58 39.50 -12.32
N LEU A 442 -10.86 39.51 -12.72
CA LEU A 442 -11.54 38.36 -13.31
C LEU A 442 -10.94 37.99 -14.67
N THR A 443 -10.71 38.97 -15.55
CA THR A 443 -10.08 38.76 -16.85
C THR A 443 -8.68 38.15 -16.71
N ALA A 444 -7.85 38.72 -15.84
CA ALA A 444 -6.52 38.18 -15.56
C ALA A 444 -6.57 36.75 -14.99
N SER A 445 -7.51 36.47 -14.10
CA SER A 445 -7.71 35.11 -13.55
C SER A 445 -8.11 34.10 -14.64
N GLY A 446 -9.01 34.50 -15.54
CA GLY A 446 -9.45 33.68 -16.67
C GLY A 446 -8.32 33.37 -17.66
N VAL A 447 -7.47 34.36 -17.95
CA VAL A 447 -6.26 34.17 -18.76
C VAL A 447 -5.32 33.15 -18.12
N VAL A 448 -5.00 33.31 -16.82
CA VAL A 448 -4.11 32.41 -16.08
C VAL A 448 -4.63 30.96 -16.12
N GLY A 449 -5.91 30.75 -15.86
CA GLY A 449 -6.52 29.42 -15.92
C GLY A 449 -6.53 28.82 -17.35
N THR A 450 -6.75 29.65 -18.37
CA THR A 450 -6.75 29.21 -19.77
C THR A 450 -5.36 28.78 -20.23
N VAL A 451 -4.32 29.55 -19.87
CA VAL A 451 -2.93 29.21 -20.21
C VAL A 451 -2.52 27.87 -19.59
N GLU A 452 -2.83 27.66 -18.31
CA GLU A 452 -2.51 26.39 -17.63
C GLU A 452 -3.23 25.21 -18.30
N PHE A 453 -4.51 25.38 -18.65
CA PHE A 453 -5.28 24.35 -19.33
C PHE A 453 -4.68 24.00 -20.70
N LEU A 454 -4.35 25.01 -21.52
CA LEU A 454 -3.74 24.82 -22.84
C LEU A 454 -2.36 24.16 -22.75
N GLU A 455 -1.57 24.49 -21.73
CA GLU A 455 -0.27 23.85 -21.52
C GLU A 455 -0.41 22.38 -21.11
N GLY A 456 -1.37 22.08 -20.23
CA GLY A 456 -1.72 20.71 -19.90
C GLY A 456 -2.11 19.90 -21.14
N LEU A 457 -2.88 20.50 -22.05
CA LEU A 457 -3.20 19.88 -23.34
C LEU A 457 -1.95 19.66 -24.21
N ALA A 458 -1.06 20.66 -24.29
CA ALA A 458 0.17 20.57 -25.07
C ALA A 458 1.14 19.49 -24.55
N HIS A 459 1.13 19.18 -23.25
CA HIS A 459 1.91 18.08 -22.68
C HIS A 459 1.31 16.70 -22.98
N VAL A 460 -0.01 16.60 -23.09
CA VAL A 460 -0.72 15.33 -23.34
C VAL A 460 -0.75 14.99 -24.84
N TYR A 461 -0.89 16.00 -25.69
CA TYR A 461 -1.10 15.84 -27.14
C TYR A 461 -0.03 14.99 -27.86
N PRO A 462 1.29 15.16 -27.64
CA PRO A 462 2.34 14.38 -28.33
C PRO A 462 2.36 12.89 -27.98
N GLY A 463 1.74 12.50 -26.86
CA GLY A 463 1.62 11.11 -26.43
C GLY A 463 0.37 10.40 -26.95
N THR A 464 -0.47 11.08 -27.73
CA THR A 464 -1.71 10.50 -28.27
C THR A 464 -1.43 9.78 -29.58
N THR A 465 -1.91 8.55 -29.71
CA THR A 465 -1.71 7.70 -30.89
C THR A 465 -2.70 8.00 -32.03
N GLY A 466 -3.46 9.11 -31.94
CA GLY A 466 -4.53 9.47 -32.88
C GLY A 466 -5.84 8.67 -32.71
N ALA A 467 -5.84 7.59 -31.92
CA ALA A 467 -7.01 6.73 -31.66
C ALA A 467 -7.78 7.05 -30.35
N GLU A 468 -7.47 8.19 -29.73
CA GLU A 468 -8.11 8.66 -28.49
C GLU A 468 -9.27 9.62 -28.81
N PRO A 469 -10.43 9.52 -28.12
CA PRO A 469 -11.48 10.51 -28.26
C PRO A 469 -10.97 11.90 -27.85
N TRP A 470 -11.31 12.95 -28.60
CA TRP A 470 -10.93 14.33 -28.26
C TRP A 470 -11.39 14.75 -26.86
N SER A 471 -12.50 14.20 -26.37
CA SER A 471 -12.96 14.40 -24.99
C SER A 471 -11.95 13.90 -23.95
N ALA A 472 -11.25 12.79 -24.18
CA ALA A 472 -10.22 12.28 -23.27
C ALA A 472 -9.00 13.21 -23.22
N VAL A 473 -8.61 13.77 -24.37
CA VAL A 473 -7.52 14.76 -24.46
C VAL A 473 -7.92 16.03 -23.72
N LEU A 474 -9.14 16.54 -23.92
CA LEU A 474 -9.66 17.74 -23.25
C LEU A 474 -9.78 17.59 -21.73
N LEU A 475 -10.10 16.40 -21.24
CA LEU A 475 -10.24 16.14 -19.81
C LEU A 475 -8.90 15.83 -19.11
N ALA A 476 -7.83 15.55 -19.86
CA ALA A 476 -6.55 15.12 -19.30
C ALA A 476 -5.84 16.15 -18.39
N PRO A 477 -5.95 17.48 -18.61
CA PRO A 477 -5.36 18.48 -17.70
C PRO A 477 -6.09 18.60 -16.36
N ILE A 478 -7.38 18.28 -16.31
CA ILE A 478 -8.26 18.55 -15.17
C ILE A 478 -7.73 17.97 -13.85
N PRO A 479 -7.26 16.71 -13.78
CA PRO A 479 -6.71 16.17 -12.54
C PRO A 479 -5.57 17.00 -11.96
N SER A 480 -4.65 17.52 -12.79
CA SER A 480 -3.53 18.33 -12.31
C SER A 480 -4.01 19.66 -11.73
N MET A 481 -4.93 20.34 -12.42
CA MET A 481 -5.50 21.60 -11.96
C MET A 481 -6.31 21.43 -10.67
N VAL A 482 -7.05 20.32 -10.54
CA VAL A 482 -7.76 19.97 -9.30
C VAL A 482 -6.79 19.80 -8.13
N GLN A 483 -5.61 19.20 -8.35
CA GLN A 483 -4.61 19.08 -7.28
C GLN A 483 -4.12 20.44 -6.80
N ASP A 484 -3.87 21.39 -7.70
CA ASP A 484 -3.38 22.72 -7.31
C ASP A 484 -4.42 23.48 -6.49
N VAL A 485 -5.69 23.43 -6.90
CA VAL A 485 -6.80 23.99 -6.11
C VAL A 485 -6.89 23.32 -4.74
N ALA A 486 -6.84 22.00 -4.69
CA ALA A 486 -6.93 21.25 -3.44
C ALA A 486 -5.76 21.57 -2.48
N ARG A 487 -4.54 21.73 -3.01
CA ARG A 487 -3.36 22.18 -2.23
C ARG A 487 -3.59 23.58 -1.68
N LEU A 488 -4.00 24.53 -2.53
CA LEU A 488 -4.26 25.91 -2.13
C LEU A 488 -5.32 26.00 -1.03
N VAL A 489 -6.50 25.38 -1.25
CA VAL A 489 -7.59 25.36 -0.27
C VAL A 489 -7.12 24.78 1.06
N THR A 490 -6.32 23.70 1.03
CA THR A 490 -5.79 23.10 2.25
C THR A 490 -4.83 24.05 2.98
N LYS A 491 -3.91 24.72 2.28
CA LYS A 491 -3.00 25.71 2.88
C LYS A 491 -3.76 26.86 3.52
N LEU A 492 -4.78 27.39 2.85
CA LEU A 492 -5.63 28.48 3.34
C LEU A 492 -6.46 28.04 4.56
N ALA A 493 -7.06 26.86 4.52
CA ALA A 493 -7.85 26.32 5.63
C ALA A 493 -7.03 26.08 6.90
N GLN A 494 -5.72 25.86 6.78
CA GLN A 494 -4.80 25.76 7.93
C GLN A 494 -4.37 27.11 8.50
N GLY A 495 -4.76 28.23 7.88
CA GLY A 495 -4.36 29.58 8.30
C GLY A 495 -2.87 29.89 8.07
N ASN A 496 -2.16 29.06 7.30
CA ASN A 496 -0.71 29.14 7.14
C ASN A 496 -0.33 29.84 5.83
N LEU A 497 -0.53 31.17 5.74
CA LEU A 497 -0.21 31.95 4.53
C LEU A 497 1.27 31.85 4.12
N TYR A 498 2.19 31.59 5.05
CA TYR A 498 3.60 31.37 4.74
C TYR A 498 3.86 30.09 3.92
N GLN A 499 2.88 29.18 3.81
CA GLN A 499 2.95 27.97 2.98
C GLN A 499 2.56 28.22 1.52
N LEU A 500 2.05 29.40 1.20
CA LEU A 500 2.01 29.87 -0.19
C LEU A 500 3.44 29.83 -0.73
N LEU A 501 3.61 29.34 -1.96
CA LEU A 501 4.92 29.17 -2.62
C LEU A 501 5.79 28.05 -2.05
N LEU A 502 5.37 27.36 -0.98
CA LEU A 502 6.04 26.16 -0.50
C LEU A 502 5.46 24.91 -1.17
N SER A 503 6.35 24.02 -1.60
CA SER A 503 6.02 22.69 -2.07
C SER A 503 6.78 21.63 -1.31
N PHE A 504 6.13 20.48 -1.16
CA PHE A 504 6.72 19.33 -0.53
C PHE A 504 7.68 18.62 -1.50
N ASP A 505 8.83 18.22 -0.99
CA ASP A 505 9.81 17.43 -1.71
C ASP A 505 9.55 15.93 -1.48
N TRP A 506 8.73 15.37 -2.36
CA TRP A 506 8.44 13.95 -2.44
C TRP A 506 9.67 13.07 -2.61
N MET A 507 10.79 13.57 -3.15
CA MET A 507 11.99 12.74 -3.33
C MET A 507 12.99 12.86 -2.18
N ASP A 508 12.68 13.65 -1.14
CA ASP A 508 13.53 13.89 0.04
C ASP A 508 15.01 14.17 -0.31
N GLY A 509 15.25 14.94 -1.37
CA GLY A 509 16.59 15.30 -1.83
C GLY A 509 17.38 14.20 -2.55
N THR A 510 16.75 13.12 -3.04
CA THR A 510 17.38 12.13 -3.92
C THR A 510 17.42 12.59 -5.39
N ASP A 511 18.43 12.13 -6.16
CA ASP A 511 18.85 12.62 -7.51
C ASP A 511 17.78 12.58 -8.64
N GLY A 512 16.54 12.24 -8.35
CA GLY A 512 15.42 12.27 -9.30
C GLY A 512 15.00 13.69 -9.76
N HIS A 513 15.65 14.75 -9.28
CA HIS A 513 15.25 16.15 -9.48
C HIS A 513 15.92 16.90 -10.62
N LYS A 514 16.70 16.24 -11.49
CA LYS A 514 17.35 16.93 -12.62
C LYS A 514 16.36 17.71 -13.52
N TRP A 515 15.08 17.31 -13.56
CA TRP A 515 14.01 18.01 -14.29
C TRP A 515 13.44 19.25 -13.58
N ARG A 516 13.54 19.36 -12.24
CA ARG A 516 12.96 20.49 -11.48
C ARG A 516 13.77 21.77 -11.57
N THR A 517 15.08 21.68 -11.81
CA THR A 517 15.92 22.87 -12.08
C THR A 517 15.51 23.53 -13.41
N ALA A 518 15.14 22.74 -14.42
CA ALA A 518 14.56 23.24 -15.67
C ALA A 518 13.13 23.81 -15.47
N SER A 519 12.31 23.14 -14.65
CA SER A 519 10.97 23.61 -14.28
C SER A 519 10.99 24.99 -13.60
N ARG A 520 12.03 25.34 -12.83
CA ARG A 520 12.18 26.66 -12.19
C ARG A 520 12.35 27.82 -13.18
N VAL A 521 13.14 27.62 -14.24
CA VAL A 521 13.34 28.61 -15.31
C VAL A 521 12.07 28.75 -16.14
N LEU A 522 11.42 27.62 -16.45
CA LEU A 522 10.17 27.60 -17.19
C LEU A 522 9.03 28.24 -16.39
N HIS A 523 8.89 27.97 -15.08
CA HIS A 523 7.87 28.57 -14.22
C HIS A 523 8.09 30.07 -13.99
N ALA A 524 9.34 30.51 -13.83
CA ALA A 524 9.66 31.94 -13.72
C ALA A 524 9.31 32.68 -15.02
N ALA A 525 9.58 32.06 -16.18
CA ALA A 525 9.11 32.55 -17.48
C ALA A 525 7.58 32.54 -17.59
N LYS A 526 6.89 31.52 -17.07
CA LYS A 526 5.40 31.45 -17.03
C LYS A 526 4.77 32.57 -16.22
N ILE A 527 5.27 32.85 -15.02
CA ILE A 527 4.72 33.93 -14.19
C ILE A 527 4.95 35.27 -14.87
N SER A 528 6.15 35.47 -15.42
CA SER A 528 6.49 36.68 -16.16
C SER A 528 5.56 36.85 -17.37
N GLY A 529 5.30 35.78 -18.13
CA GLY A 529 4.37 35.78 -19.27
C GLY A 529 2.91 35.97 -18.87
N ASN A 530 2.43 35.30 -17.83
CA ASN A 530 1.05 35.39 -17.34
C ASN A 530 0.74 36.77 -16.73
N LEU A 531 1.68 37.35 -15.98
CA LEU A 531 1.57 38.75 -15.54
C LEU A 531 1.58 39.68 -16.75
N LEU A 532 2.46 39.47 -17.73
CA LEU A 532 2.55 40.34 -18.92
C LEU A 532 1.24 40.31 -19.73
N ILE A 533 0.65 39.13 -19.93
CA ILE A 533 -0.62 38.95 -20.66
C ILE A 533 -1.79 39.50 -19.85
N GLY A 534 -1.86 39.24 -18.53
CA GLY A 534 -2.92 39.76 -17.66
C GLY A 534 -2.89 41.29 -17.56
N VAL A 535 -1.70 41.88 -17.41
CA VAL A 535 -1.48 43.34 -17.39
C VAL A 535 -1.81 43.95 -18.76
N SER A 536 -1.39 43.32 -19.86
CA SER A 536 -1.69 43.80 -21.23
C SER A 536 -3.17 43.73 -21.57
N ALA A 537 -3.87 42.66 -21.14
CA ALA A 537 -5.31 42.50 -21.32
C ALA A 537 -6.13 43.46 -20.43
N ALA A 538 -5.64 43.77 -19.22
CA ALA A 538 -6.31 44.69 -18.29
C ALA A 538 -6.14 46.18 -18.67
N LEU A 539 -5.04 46.55 -19.33
CA LEU A 539 -4.70 47.95 -19.64
C LEU A 539 -5.06 48.39 -21.07
N GLY A 540 -5.51 47.50 -21.95
CA GLY A 540 -6.09 47.85 -23.26
C GLY A 540 -5.15 48.56 -24.25
N TYR A 541 -3.84 48.69 -23.98
CA TYR A 541 -2.88 49.35 -24.86
C TYR A 541 -1.52 48.66 -24.86
N GLY A 542 -1.03 48.36 -26.06
CA GLY A 542 0.28 47.75 -26.31
C GLY A 542 1.42 48.76 -26.30
N LEU A 543 1.78 49.32 -25.14
CA LEU A 543 3.13 49.86 -24.90
C LEU A 543 3.24 50.35 -23.43
N HIS A 544 3.59 49.50 -22.47
CA HIS A 544 4.24 49.88 -21.18
C HIS A 544 4.66 48.62 -20.40
N CYS A 545 5.37 47.71 -21.07
CA CYS A 545 5.83 46.44 -20.50
C CYS A 545 7.22 46.51 -19.83
N SER A 546 7.86 47.67 -19.74
CA SER A 546 9.31 47.74 -19.45
C SER A 546 9.67 47.87 -17.96
N LEU A 547 8.74 48.28 -17.07
CA LEU A 547 9.08 48.62 -15.68
C LEU A 547 8.86 47.49 -14.65
N VAL A 548 7.95 46.55 -14.91
CA VAL A 548 7.71 45.40 -14.00
C VAL A 548 8.74 44.29 -14.20
N VAL A 549 9.33 44.20 -15.40
CA VAL A 549 10.37 43.24 -15.75
C VAL A 549 11.67 43.51 -14.98
N VAL A 550 12.01 44.78 -14.70
CA VAL A 550 13.24 45.13 -13.98
C VAL A 550 13.10 44.94 -12.45
N ALA A 551 11.91 45.17 -11.88
CA ALA A 551 11.68 44.94 -10.44
C ALA A 551 11.62 43.44 -10.09
N GLY A 552 11.13 42.59 -11.00
CA GLY A 552 11.10 41.13 -10.83
C GLY A 552 12.44 40.42 -11.08
N LEU A 553 13.28 40.97 -11.97
CA LEU A 553 14.58 40.38 -12.31
C LEU A 553 15.72 40.78 -11.37
N VAL A 554 15.59 41.86 -10.58
CA VAL A 554 16.70 42.43 -9.78
C VAL A 554 16.54 42.29 -8.27
N MET A 555 15.47 41.67 -7.74
CA MET A 555 15.43 41.31 -6.31
C MET A 555 16.31 40.08 -6.06
N PRO A 556 17.45 40.20 -5.35
CA PRO A 556 18.38 39.10 -5.13
C PRO A 556 17.87 38.29 -3.94
N PHE A 557 16.72 37.63 -4.09
CA PHE A 557 16.47 36.49 -3.21
C PHE A 557 17.51 35.44 -3.61
N ARG A 558 18.38 35.06 -2.68
CA ARG A 558 19.23 33.88 -2.82
C ARG A 558 18.32 32.64 -2.86
N TRP A 559 17.72 32.35 -4.01
CA TRP A 559 16.93 31.14 -4.24
C TRP A 559 17.90 29.96 -4.26
N GLN A 560 17.95 29.26 -3.12
CA GLN A 560 18.89 28.18 -2.88
C GLN A 560 18.75 27.05 -3.92
N THR A 561 19.90 26.49 -4.31
CA THR A 561 20.01 25.29 -5.15
C THR A 561 19.26 24.12 -4.50
N PRO A 562 18.74 23.14 -5.29
CA PRO A 562 18.08 21.93 -4.78
C PRO A 562 19.07 20.97 -4.09
N GLY A 563 19.65 21.43 -3.00
CA GLY A 563 20.65 20.74 -2.18
C GLY A 563 20.87 21.43 -0.82
N ALA A 564 20.55 22.72 -0.70
CA ALA A 564 20.52 23.36 0.61
C ALA A 564 19.18 23.03 1.29
N ARG A 565 19.16 21.91 2.03
CA ARG A 565 18.14 21.69 3.07
C ARG A 565 17.99 22.97 3.87
N ARG A 566 16.76 23.34 4.22
CA ARG A 566 16.54 24.36 5.25
C ARG A 566 17.25 23.87 6.52
N LYS A 567 18.46 24.37 6.79
CA LYS A 567 19.11 24.20 8.10
C LYS A 567 18.10 24.73 9.11
N ALA A 568 17.87 23.98 10.18
CA ALA A 568 16.94 24.33 11.23
C ALA A 568 17.35 25.67 11.87
N THR A 569 16.90 26.78 11.29
CA THR A 569 16.85 28.09 11.91
C THR A 569 15.42 28.30 12.34
N ASN A 570 15.00 27.52 13.32
CA ASN A 570 13.97 27.90 14.25
C ASN A 570 14.26 27.11 15.52
N GLN A 571 15.05 27.71 16.40
CA GLN A 571 14.96 27.42 17.82
C GLN A 571 13.56 27.82 18.27
N ARG A 572 12.55 26.99 17.98
CA ARG A 572 11.29 27.07 18.72
C ARG A 572 11.56 26.34 20.02
N ALA A 573 11.47 27.06 21.13
CA ALA A 573 11.63 26.48 22.46
C ALA A 573 10.74 25.23 22.60
N PRO A 574 11.21 24.19 23.31
CA PRO A 574 10.49 22.93 23.43
C PRO A 574 9.09 23.18 24.01
N ALA A 575 8.06 22.62 23.38
CA ALA A 575 6.69 22.77 23.87
C ALA A 575 6.55 22.06 25.23
N ARG A 576 6.24 22.80 26.29
CA ARG A 576 6.11 22.26 27.65
C ARG A 576 4.70 21.73 27.88
N PHE A 577 4.55 20.59 28.56
CA PHE A 577 3.22 20.09 28.92
C PHE A 577 3.18 19.33 30.25
N VAL A 578 1.98 19.28 30.84
CA VAL A 578 1.70 18.48 32.04
C VAL A 578 0.47 17.60 31.83
N VAL A 579 0.53 16.37 32.34
CA VAL A 579 -0.59 15.43 32.35
C VAL A 579 -1.22 15.43 33.74
N LEU A 580 -2.43 15.99 33.85
CA LEU A 580 -3.26 15.96 35.04
C LEU A 580 -4.12 14.70 35.03
N ALA A 581 -4.05 13.91 36.08
CA ALA A 581 -4.82 12.68 36.20
C ALA A 581 -5.18 12.40 37.66
N TRP A 582 -6.02 11.39 37.89
CA TRP A 582 -6.14 10.65 39.15
C TRP A 582 -5.38 9.32 39.03
N GLN A 583 -5.05 8.64 40.14
CA GLN A 583 -4.43 7.31 40.05
C GLN A 583 -5.35 6.33 39.31
N ARG A 584 -4.78 5.32 38.63
CA ARG A 584 -5.54 4.23 37.97
C ARG A 584 -6.50 4.67 36.84
N THR A 585 -6.23 5.83 36.24
CA THR A 585 -6.95 6.37 35.08
C THR A 585 -6.32 6.01 33.73
N GLY A 586 -5.24 5.22 33.73
CA GLY A 586 -4.44 4.95 32.53
C GLY A 586 -3.30 5.94 32.31
N SER A 587 -2.99 6.81 33.28
CA SER A 587 -1.90 7.79 33.17
C SER A 587 -0.54 7.18 32.86
N ASN A 588 -0.18 6.05 33.48
CA ASN A 588 1.07 5.33 33.15
C ASN A 588 1.10 4.82 31.70
N LEU A 589 -0.03 4.40 31.15
CA LEU A 589 -0.12 4.00 29.74
C LEU A 589 0.12 5.20 28.83
N LEU A 590 -0.57 6.32 29.08
CA LEU A 590 -0.38 7.55 28.32
C LEU A 590 1.07 8.05 28.40
N CYS A 591 1.66 8.06 29.59
CA CYS A 591 3.06 8.47 29.78
C CYS A 591 4.03 7.54 29.06
N GLY A 592 3.77 6.22 29.04
CA GLY A 592 4.57 5.27 28.27
C GLY A 592 4.46 5.48 26.76
N LEU A 593 3.26 5.76 26.25
CA LEU A 593 3.05 6.10 24.84
C LEU A 593 3.76 7.41 24.45
N LEU A 594 3.70 8.43 25.32
CA LEU A 594 4.38 9.71 25.13
C LEU A 594 5.91 9.56 25.19
N HIS A 595 6.42 8.73 26.11
CA HIS A 595 7.85 8.43 26.19
C HIS A 595 8.40 7.75 24.93
N ASN A 596 7.61 6.87 24.29
CA ASN A 596 7.99 6.21 23.05
C ASN A 596 7.91 7.12 21.81
N HIS A 597 7.40 8.35 21.94
CA HIS A 597 7.27 9.28 20.82
C HIS A 597 8.54 10.11 20.64
N SER A 598 9.20 10.03 19.48
CA SER A 598 10.51 10.66 19.21
C SER A 598 10.52 12.19 19.33
N GLY A 599 9.37 12.84 19.21
CA GLY A 599 9.21 14.28 19.40
C GLY A 599 8.86 14.71 20.83
N VAL A 600 8.81 13.78 21.79
CA VAL A 600 8.39 14.04 23.18
C VAL A 600 9.43 13.50 24.16
N PHE A 601 9.92 14.37 25.04
CA PHE A 601 10.77 14.04 26.18
C PHE A 601 9.88 13.92 27.42
N MET A 602 9.38 12.71 27.67
CA MET A 602 8.47 12.44 28.78
C MET A 602 9.22 11.96 30.01
N HIS A 603 9.07 12.65 31.14
CA HIS A 603 9.69 12.19 32.39
C HIS A 603 8.87 11.11 33.08
N ASN A 604 7.55 11.25 33.27
CA ASN A 604 6.66 10.45 34.16
C ASN A 604 6.35 11.18 35.48
N GLU A 605 6.49 10.55 36.66
CA GLU A 605 6.02 11.06 37.96
C GLU A 605 7.14 11.71 38.79
N ILE A 606 7.57 12.90 38.37
CA ILE A 606 8.74 13.53 39.00
C ILE A 606 8.48 14.07 40.42
N PHE A 607 7.21 14.23 40.81
CA PHE A 607 6.79 14.79 42.11
C PHE A 607 6.34 13.73 43.14
N HIS A 608 6.50 12.44 42.85
CA HIS A 608 6.11 11.38 43.77
C HIS A 608 6.86 11.43 45.12
N ASN A 609 6.19 11.07 46.21
CA ASN A 609 6.67 11.31 47.58
C ASN A 609 7.94 10.52 47.94
N ARG A 610 8.13 9.32 47.38
CA ARG A 610 9.22 8.43 47.77
C ARG A 610 10.40 8.44 46.80
N ALA A 611 10.18 8.87 45.56
CA ALA A 611 11.17 8.81 44.50
C ALA A 611 10.79 9.78 43.38
N ILE A 612 11.77 10.17 42.57
CA ILE A 612 11.55 10.89 41.32
C ILE A 612 11.43 9.83 40.23
N HIS A 613 10.21 9.51 39.80
CA HIS A 613 10.02 8.50 38.77
C HIS A 613 10.23 9.12 37.40
N THR A 614 11.36 8.80 36.77
CA THR A 614 11.61 9.19 35.39
C THR A 614 12.01 8.02 34.49
N TYR A 615 11.63 8.07 33.20
CA TYR A 615 12.17 7.16 32.19
C TYR A 615 13.66 7.41 31.89
N HIS A 616 14.23 8.52 32.38
CA HIS A 616 15.61 8.95 32.16
C HIS A 616 16.41 8.93 33.46
N GLN A 617 16.35 7.82 34.21
CA GLN A 617 16.91 7.70 35.55
C GLN A 617 18.43 7.94 35.58
N ASP A 618 19.13 7.45 34.56
CA ASP A 618 20.56 7.65 34.32
C ASP A 618 20.94 9.14 34.19
N ARG A 619 20.00 9.98 33.76
CA ARG A 619 20.19 11.43 33.63
C ARG A 619 19.94 12.15 34.94
N LEU A 620 18.92 11.72 35.69
CA LEU A 620 18.62 12.28 37.00
C LEU A 620 19.80 12.14 37.96
N GLU A 621 20.47 10.98 37.94
CA GLU A 621 21.69 10.73 38.73
C GLU A 621 22.81 11.72 38.37
N LYS A 622 22.99 12.04 37.08
CA LYS A 622 23.97 13.04 36.61
C LYS A 622 23.59 14.47 36.97
N TRP A 623 22.32 14.74 37.25
CA TRP A 623 21.84 16.06 37.62
C TRP A 623 21.83 16.29 39.14
N GLU A 624 22.28 15.29 39.92
CA GLU A 624 22.36 15.32 41.38
C GLU A 624 21.05 15.73 42.10
N TRP A 625 19.90 15.45 41.49
CA TRP A 625 18.61 15.73 42.09
C TRP A 625 18.17 14.57 42.99
N THR A 626 17.89 14.88 44.25
CA THR A 626 17.27 13.96 45.22
C THR A 626 15.85 14.44 45.57
N VAL A 627 15.05 13.57 46.17
CA VAL A 627 13.71 13.94 46.68
C VAL A 627 13.81 15.16 47.63
N ALA A 628 14.78 15.16 48.55
CA ALA A 628 15.00 16.26 49.48
C ALA A 628 15.37 17.58 48.78
N ARG A 629 16.23 17.53 47.74
CA ARG A 629 16.61 18.73 46.97
C ARG A 629 15.41 19.27 46.17
N ARG A 630 14.66 18.38 45.51
CA ARG A 630 13.43 18.73 44.78
C ARG A 630 12.43 19.43 45.69
N ASP A 631 12.19 18.87 46.88
CA ASP A 631 11.18 19.38 47.81
C ASP A 631 11.62 20.68 48.48
N ALA A 632 12.93 20.93 48.62
CA ALA A 632 13.47 22.19 49.11
C ALA A 632 13.36 23.35 48.07
N ASP A 633 13.42 23.05 46.77
CA ASP A 633 13.28 24.05 45.71
C ASP A 633 12.57 23.49 44.44
N PRO A 634 11.23 23.33 44.51
CA PRO A 634 10.45 22.72 43.43
C PRO A 634 10.39 23.59 42.17
N ARG A 635 10.50 24.92 42.31
CA ARG A 635 10.51 25.85 41.16
C ARG A 635 11.79 25.72 40.34
N ARG A 636 12.95 25.64 41.01
CA ARG A 636 14.22 25.37 40.34
C ARG A 636 14.26 23.98 39.72
N PHE A 637 13.70 22.98 40.39
CA PHE A 637 13.62 21.65 39.81
C PHE A 637 12.83 21.64 38.48
N ILE A 638 11.67 22.31 38.45
CA ILE A 638 10.86 22.45 37.23
C ILE A 638 11.62 23.18 36.12
N SER A 639 12.31 24.28 36.44
CA SER A 639 13.05 25.06 35.44
C SER A 639 14.22 24.26 34.85
N GLU A 640 14.93 23.49 35.66
CA GLU A 640 16.01 22.62 35.19
C GLU A 640 15.49 21.44 34.37
N VAL A 641 14.35 20.85 34.75
CA VAL A 641 13.66 19.85 33.94
C VAL A 641 13.30 20.42 32.56
N TRP A 642 12.72 21.62 32.50
CA TRP A 642 12.38 22.28 31.23
C TRP A 642 13.58 22.67 30.37
N ALA A 643 14.72 22.95 30.97
CA ALA A 643 15.93 23.36 30.25
C ALA A 643 16.71 22.18 29.63
N ARG A 644 16.41 20.94 30.03
CA ARG A 644 17.24 19.76 29.71
C ARG A 644 16.45 18.72 28.90
N SER A 645 16.25 19.01 27.61
CA SER A 645 15.85 18.02 26.60
C SER A 645 17.06 17.53 25.79
N ASP A 646 17.03 16.27 25.32
CA ASP A 646 18.08 15.74 24.43
C ASP A 646 18.12 16.49 23.09
N ARG A 647 17.00 17.12 22.68
CA ARG A 647 16.93 17.97 21.50
C ARG A 647 16.06 19.22 21.77
N PRO A 648 16.48 20.43 21.37
CA PRO A 648 15.74 21.67 21.63
C PRO A 648 14.30 21.68 21.07
N GLU A 649 14.03 20.87 20.06
CA GLU A 649 12.74 20.82 19.36
C GLU A 649 11.71 19.84 19.97
N GLN A 650 12.09 19.02 20.95
CA GLN A 650 11.19 18.02 21.55
C GLN A 650 10.23 18.66 22.55
N ALA A 651 8.95 18.29 22.53
CA ALA A 651 8.04 18.67 23.60
C ALA A 651 8.45 17.99 24.91
N ILE A 652 8.42 18.68 26.05
CA ILE A 652 8.86 18.14 27.34
C ILE A 652 7.73 18.13 28.35
N GLY A 653 7.59 17.05 29.11
CA GLY A 653 6.49 16.96 30.07
C GLY A 653 6.60 15.89 31.15
N PHE A 654 5.72 16.01 32.12
CA PHE A 654 5.57 15.09 33.26
C PHE A 654 4.10 15.00 33.70
N LYS A 655 3.78 14.04 34.56
CA LYS A 655 2.42 13.87 35.11
C LYS A 655 2.32 14.37 36.55
N LEU A 656 1.12 14.84 36.91
CA LEU A 656 0.76 15.28 38.25
C LEU A 656 -0.54 14.60 38.72
N PHE A 657 -0.59 14.37 40.03
CA PHE A 657 -1.76 13.88 40.75
C PHE A 657 -2.18 14.94 41.78
N PRO A 658 -3.42 14.87 42.30
CA PRO A 658 -3.95 15.85 43.24
C PRO A 658 -3.07 16.03 44.47
N GLU A 659 -2.51 14.94 45.03
CA GLU A 659 -1.61 15.01 46.19
C GLU A 659 -0.38 15.89 45.94
N HIS A 660 0.12 15.95 44.68
CA HIS A 660 1.25 16.79 44.33
C HIS A 660 0.87 18.28 44.33
N ILE A 661 -0.38 18.59 43.96
CA ILE A 661 -0.92 19.95 43.94
C ILE A 661 -1.22 20.40 45.37
N TYR A 662 -1.81 19.54 46.21
CA TYR A 662 -2.10 19.87 47.60
C TYR A 662 -0.85 20.05 48.46
N ARG A 663 0.25 19.36 48.14
CA ARG A 663 1.52 19.47 48.88
C ARG A 663 2.22 20.81 48.63
N ASP A 664 2.15 21.35 47.42
CA ASP A 664 2.72 22.66 47.07
C ASP A 664 1.75 23.44 46.17
N PRO A 665 0.69 24.00 46.77
CA PRO A 665 -0.36 24.68 46.01
C PRO A 665 0.16 25.91 45.27
N GLU A 666 1.12 26.64 45.83
CA GLU A 666 1.65 27.87 45.25
C GLU A 666 2.44 27.60 43.98
N THR A 667 3.41 26.68 44.01
CA THR A 667 4.20 26.34 42.83
C THR A 667 3.35 25.66 41.77
N MET A 668 2.45 24.76 42.16
CA MET A 668 1.60 24.04 41.21
C MET A 668 0.54 24.96 40.60
N ALA A 669 -0.04 25.89 41.35
CA ALA A 669 -0.93 26.91 40.78
C ALA A 669 -0.20 27.81 39.78
N SER A 670 1.03 28.23 40.09
CA SER A 670 1.85 29.02 39.16
C SER A 670 2.15 28.25 37.87
N LEU A 671 2.52 26.97 37.97
CA LEU A 671 2.74 26.09 36.82
C LEU A 671 1.47 25.90 35.96
N LEU A 672 0.32 25.73 36.61
CA LEU A 672 -0.96 25.51 35.91
C LEU A 672 -1.53 26.80 35.32
N ALA A 673 -1.21 27.97 35.86
CA ALA A 673 -1.56 29.27 35.30
C ALA A 673 -0.73 29.65 34.06
N ASP A 674 0.47 29.08 33.88
CA ASP A 674 1.36 29.40 32.76
C ASP A 674 0.79 28.89 31.42
N ALA A 675 0.24 29.80 30.60
CA ALA A 675 -0.34 29.48 29.29
C ALA A 675 0.65 28.88 28.27
N THR A 676 1.96 29.01 28.51
CA THR A 676 3.00 28.39 27.66
C THR A 676 3.13 26.88 27.92
N VAL A 677 2.70 26.41 29.09
CA VAL A 677 2.62 24.99 29.44
C VAL A 677 1.27 24.45 29.01
N LYS A 678 1.26 23.45 28.12
CA LYS A 678 0.04 22.76 27.68
C LYS A 678 -0.46 21.80 28.74
N LYS A 679 -1.79 21.66 28.87
CA LYS A 679 -2.40 20.77 29.87
C LYS A 679 -3.19 19.65 29.20
N ILE A 680 -2.95 18.43 29.65
CA ILE A 680 -3.67 17.23 29.25
C ILE A 680 -4.40 16.71 30.48
N VAL A 681 -5.73 16.66 30.45
CA VAL A 681 -6.55 16.13 31.54
C VAL A 681 -7.03 14.74 31.16
N LEU A 682 -6.55 13.73 31.90
CA LEU A 682 -6.94 12.34 31.68
C LEU A 682 -7.97 11.91 32.73
N ARG A 683 -9.17 11.53 32.28
CA ARG A 683 -10.27 11.08 33.14
C ARG A 683 -10.71 9.67 32.77
N ARG A 684 -10.98 8.83 33.78
CA ARG A 684 -11.64 7.54 33.58
C ARG A 684 -13.12 7.69 33.84
N GLY A 685 -13.96 7.38 32.85
CA GLY A 685 -15.40 7.56 32.95
C GLY A 685 -16.05 6.70 34.05
N ASN A 686 -15.45 5.55 34.38
CA ASN A 686 -15.91 4.68 35.46
C ASN A 686 -15.01 4.84 36.71
N ALA A 687 -15.44 5.70 37.63
CA ALA A 687 -14.74 6.00 38.88
C ALA A 687 -14.69 4.79 39.83
N VAL A 688 -15.75 3.97 39.88
CA VAL A 688 -15.78 2.71 40.65
C VAL A 688 -14.67 1.75 40.19
N ALA A 689 -14.45 1.65 38.88
CA ALA A 689 -13.37 0.82 38.34
C ALA A 689 -11.97 1.39 38.60
N ALA A 690 -11.84 2.70 38.81
CA ALA A 690 -10.60 3.32 39.30
C ALA A 690 -10.35 2.95 40.77
N TYR A 691 -11.37 3.07 41.64
CA TYR A 691 -11.34 2.65 43.04
C TYR A 691 -10.96 1.18 43.20
N VAL A 692 -11.67 0.27 42.52
CA VAL A 692 -11.40 -1.18 42.53
C VAL A 692 -9.96 -1.47 42.11
N SER A 693 -9.47 -0.78 41.07
CA SER A 693 -8.07 -0.94 40.64
C SER A 693 -7.07 -0.39 41.66
N GLN A 694 -7.40 0.65 42.40
CA GLN A 694 -6.53 1.23 43.42
C GLN A 694 -6.44 0.31 44.63
N ARG A 695 -7.58 -0.20 45.13
CA ARG A 695 -7.63 -1.18 46.22
C ARG A 695 -6.85 -2.44 45.88
N ARG A 696 -7.02 -2.97 44.66
CA ARG A 696 -6.20 -4.10 44.18
C ARG A 696 -4.72 -3.80 44.20
N ALA A 697 -4.30 -2.63 43.70
CA ALA A 697 -2.88 -2.27 43.65
C ALA A 697 -2.27 -2.07 45.05
N LEU A 698 -3.03 -1.51 45.99
CA LEU A 698 -2.61 -1.37 47.39
C LEU A 698 -2.46 -2.74 48.07
N LEU A 699 -3.39 -3.66 47.82
CA LEU A 699 -3.35 -5.01 48.38
C LEU A 699 -2.22 -5.87 47.81
N THR A 700 -1.96 -5.78 46.49
CA THR A 700 -0.94 -6.61 45.82
C THR A 700 0.44 -5.98 45.81
N GLY A 701 0.56 -4.68 46.13
CA GLY A 701 1.77 -3.89 45.91
C GLY A 701 2.13 -3.69 44.43
N GLN A 702 1.27 -4.13 43.49
CA GLN A 702 1.53 -4.07 42.06
C GLN A 702 0.77 -2.93 41.38
N PHE A 703 1.49 -1.87 41.05
CA PHE A 703 0.93 -0.66 40.44
C PHE A 703 1.07 -0.62 38.91
N LEU A 704 1.78 -1.58 38.29
CA LEU A 704 1.93 -1.74 36.84
C LEU A 704 1.51 -3.16 36.44
N GLN A 705 0.55 -3.30 35.53
CA GLN A 705 0.10 -4.61 35.03
C GLN A 705 1.09 -5.12 33.98
N VAL A 706 1.98 -6.04 34.38
CA VAL A 706 2.81 -6.82 33.43
C VAL A 706 2.20 -8.21 33.20
N GLN A 707 1.42 -8.73 34.15
CA GLN A 707 0.64 -9.96 34.04
C GLN A 707 -0.68 -9.80 34.79
N GLN A 708 -1.73 -10.52 34.38
CA GLN A 708 -3.00 -10.52 35.13
C GLN A 708 -2.75 -11.15 36.50
N PRO A 709 -3.02 -10.44 37.62
CA PRO A 709 -3.05 -11.11 38.91
C PRO A 709 -4.12 -12.20 38.82
N GLY A 710 -3.87 -13.37 39.40
CA GLY A 710 -4.92 -14.35 39.66
C GLY A 710 -6.12 -13.72 40.37
N ASN A 711 -7.25 -14.43 40.48
CA ASN A 711 -8.48 -13.92 41.10
C ASN A 711 -8.24 -13.41 42.54
N VAL A 712 -7.87 -12.14 42.70
CA VAL A 712 -7.74 -11.46 43.99
C VAL A 712 -9.09 -10.89 44.35
N SER A 713 -9.73 -11.48 45.36
CA SER A 713 -10.95 -10.93 45.96
C SER A 713 -10.61 -9.67 46.74
N ILE A 714 -11.40 -8.61 46.56
CA ILE A 714 -11.28 -7.37 47.33
C ILE A 714 -12.58 -7.12 48.10
N ARG A 715 -12.45 -6.74 49.36
CA ARG A 715 -13.59 -6.23 50.14
C ARG A 715 -13.72 -4.73 49.89
N ILE A 716 -14.92 -4.30 49.50
CA ILE A 716 -15.26 -2.90 49.29
C ILE A 716 -15.95 -2.41 50.55
N ASP A 717 -15.42 -1.34 51.13
CA ASP A 717 -16.07 -0.59 52.20
C ASP A 717 -16.95 0.50 51.54
N PRO A 718 -18.28 0.52 51.79
CA PRO A 718 -19.17 1.52 51.19
C PRO A 718 -18.77 2.96 51.51
N ASP A 719 -18.30 3.25 52.72
CA ASP A 719 -17.94 4.61 53.14
C ASP A 719 -16.64 5.04 52.45
N GLU A 720 -15.64 4.15 52.37
CA GLU A 720 -14.40 4.40 51.64
C GLU A 720 -14.64 4.61 50.13
N LEU A 721 -15.57 3.84 49.54
CA LEU A 721 -15.96 4.03 48.14
C LEU A 721 -16.64 5.39 47.94
N GLN A 722 -17.55 5.76 48.84
CA GLN A 722 -18.27 7.03 48.75
C GLN A 722 -17.29 8.22 48.85
N ASP A 723 -16.35 8.17 49.79
CA ASP A 723 -15.28 9.17 49.93
C ASP A 723 -14.38 9.23 48.70
N HIS A 724 -14.03 8.07 48.12
CA HIS A 724 -13.26 8.04 46.89
C HIS A 724 -13.99 8.73 45.74
N LEU A 725 -15.29 8.44 45.55
CA LEU A 725 -16.09 9.05 44.49
C LEU A 725 -16.21 10.57 44.68
N ALA A 726 -16.46 11.03 45.90
CA ALA A 726 -16.53 12.45 46.22
C ALA A 726 -15.19 13.16 45.93
N ASN A 727 -14.07 12.58 46.37
CA ASN A 727 -12.74 13.14 46.15
C ASN A 727 -12.35 13.11 44.66
N TYR A 728 -12.70 12.05 43.94
CA TYR A 728 -12.48 11.92 42.50
C TYR A 728 -13.18 13.03 41.72
N GLU A 729 -14.48 13.23 41.95
CA GLU A 729 -15.25 14.30 41.28
C GLU A 729 -14.78 15.70 41.70
N SER A 730 -14.48 15.91 42.99
CA SER A 730 -13.95 17.18 43.50
C SER A 730 -12.61 17.57 42.84
N CYS A 731 -11.74 16.58 42.58
CA CYS A 731 -10.49 16.80 41.88
C CYS A 731 -10.71 17.27 40.43
N TYR A 732 -11.57 16.62 39.65
CA TYR A 732 -11.81 17.04 38.27
C TYR A 732 -12.54 18.38 38.21
N ALA A 733 -13.44 18.68 39.15
CA ALA A 733 -14.02 20.01 39.31
C ALA A 733 -12.95 21.07 39.65
N THR A 734 -11.91 20.69 40.40
CA THR A 734 -10.77 21.56 40.71
C THR A 734 -9.91 21.79 39.48
N TYR A 735 -9.62 20.75 38.69
CA TYR A 735 -8.91 20.90 37.41
C TYR A 735 -9.66 21.82 36.45
N SER A 736 -10.97 21.63 36.30
CA SER A 736 -11.79 22.50 35.44
C SER A 736 -11.78 23.97 35.89
N ARG A 737 -11.78 24.22 37.21
CA ARG A 737 -11.66 25.58 37.77
C ARG A 737 -10.28 26.20 37.52
N LEU A 738 -9.20 25.45 37.80
CA LEU A 738 -7.82 25.93 37.62
C LEU A 738 -7.47 26.19 36.14
N LEU A 739 -8.14 25.49 35.22
CA LEU A 739 -7.91 25.60 33.78
C LEU A 739 -8.96 26.46 33.06
N ALA A 740 -9.91 27.07 33.79
CA ALA A 740 -10.92 27.93 33.21
C ALA A 740 -10.27 29.09 32.43
N GLY A 741 -10.66 29.27 31.16
CA GLY A 741 -10.06 30.27 30.27
C GLY A 741 -8.75 29.84 29.58
N GLN A 742 -8.26 28.63 29.80
CA GLN A 742 -7.11 28.06 29.10
C GLN A 742 -7.52 26.91 28.16
N ALA A 743 -6.78 26.74 27.05
CA ALA A 743 -6.96 25.59 26.18
C ALA A 743 -6.32 24.33 26.80
N PHE A 744 -7.12 23.29 27.07
CA PHE A 744 -6.66 21.98 27.54
C PHE A 744 -7.33 20.83 26.76
N HIS A 745 -6.68 19.66 26.74
CA HIS A 745 -7.21 18.47 26.09
C HIS A 745 -7.73 17.48 27.14
N GLU A 746 -9.05 17.21 27.13
CA GLU A 746 -9.67 16.17 27.96
C GLU A 746 -9.87 14.88 27.15
N LYS A 747 -9.48 13.73 27.73
CA LYS A 747 -9.69 12.42 27.09
C LYS A 747 -10.20 11.38 28.08
N GLY A 748 -11.25 10.65 27.68
CA GLY A 748 -11.84 9.55 28.45
C GLY A 748 -11.11 8.22 28.26
N TYR A 749 -10.84 7.51 29.36
CA TYR A 749 -10.29 6.15 29.35
C TYR A 749 -11.38 5.07 29.19
N SER A 750 -11.22 4.16 28.20
CA SER A 750 -12.05 2.96 28.01
C SER A 750 -11.20 1.67 27.95
N PRO A 751 -11.52 0.62 28.73
CA PRO A 751 -10.80 -0.67 28.69
C PRO A 751 -10.86 -1.39 27.33
N ALA A 752 -11.90 -1.18 26.53
CA ALA A 752 -12.08 -1.85 25.23
C ALA A 752 -11.03 -1.42 24.18
N GLN A 753 -10.45 -0.23 24.33
CA GLN A 753 -9.35 0.24 23.47
C GLN A 753 -8.01 -0.49 23.76
N LEU A 754 -7.92 -1.26 24.87
CA LEU A 754 -6.68 -1.87 25.35
C LEU A 754 -6.51 -3.37 25.09
N ILE A 755 -7.59 -4.13 24.89
CA ILE A 755 -7.45 -5.57 24.55
C ILE A 755 -6.74 -5.73 23.19
N LEU A 756 -6.85 -4.73 22.31
CA LEU A 756 -6.11 -4.64 21.05
C LEU A 756 -4.61 -4.32 21.20
N LEU A 757 -4.14 -3.91 22.39
CA LEU A 757 -2.76 -3.43 22.63
C LEU A 757 -1.94 -4.34 23.57
N GLN A 758 -2.52 -5.35 24.22
CA GLN A 758 -1.87 -6.15 25.28
C GLN A 758 -1.47 -7.59 24.92
N GLN A 759 -1.43 -7.99 23.65
CA GLN A 759 -0.86 -9.30 23.28
C GLN A 759 0.66 -9.32 23.58
N PRO A 760 1.17 -10.25 24.40
CA PRO A 760 2.54 -10.19 24.92
C PRO A 760 3.58 -10.60 23.86
N VAL A 761 4.51 -9.69 23.60
CA VAL A 761 5.78 -9.99 22.92
C VAL A 761 6.62 -10.86 23.87
N ARG A 762 6.75 -12.16 23.57
CA ARG A 762 7.74 -13.02 24.23
C ARG A 762 9.15 -12.51 23.88
N GLN A 763 9.76 -11.78 24.82
CA GLN A 763 11.18 -11.48 24.82
C GLN A 763 11.94 -12.77 25.12
N ASN A 764 12.61 -13.35 24.11
CA ASN A 764 13.62 -14.38 24.39
C ASN A 764 14.94 -13.69 24.75
N ALA A 765 15.29 -13.84 26.02
CA ALA A 765 16.57 -13.50 26.59
C ALA A 765 17.71 -14.19 25.84
N LYS A 766 18.75 -13.40 25.55
CA LYS A 766 20.06 -13.85 25.08
C LYS A 766 20.63 -14.89 26.06
N ARG A 767 20.62 -16.17 25.70
CA ARG A 767 21.56 -17.15 26.26
C ARG A 767 22.79 -17.22 25.34
N ARG A 768 23.94 -16.91 25.94
CA ARG A 768 25.29 -17.17 25.41
C ARG A 768 25.39 -18.64 24.97
N CYS A 769 25.74 -18.87 23.71
CA CYS A 769 26.54 -20.03 23.30
C CYS A 769 27.74 -19.51 22.49
N LYS A 770 28.91 -19.49 23.14
CA LYS A 770 30.21 -19.62 22.47
C LYS A 770 30.43 -21.13 22.28
N SER A 771 30.52 -21.59 21.04
CA SER A 771 31.45 -22.64 20.55
C SER A 771 31.04 -23.01 19.11
N ILE A 772 31.90 -22.70 18.12
CA ILE A 772 32.69 -23.68 17.36
C ILE A 772 31.82 -24.43 16.33
N TRP A 773 31.70 -23.93 15.08
CA TRP A 773 32.51 -24.37 13.93
C TRP A 773 32.13 -23.71 12.58
N THR A 774 33.20 -23.33 11.86
CA THR A 774 33.41 -23.30 10.41
C THR A 774 32.57 -22.43 9.47
N SER A 775 33.27 -21.39 9.02
CA SER A 775 33.30 -20.76 7.70
C SER A 775 33.07 -21.65 6.48
N SER A 776 32.27 -21.16 5.53
CA SER A 776 32.45 -21.39 4.10
C SER A 776 32.18 -20.10 3.31
N ARG A 777 33.17 -19.20 3.32
CA ARG A 777 33.33 -18.16 2.29
C ARG A 777 34.33 -18.69 1.27
N THR A 778 33.84 -19.23 0.16
CA THR A 778 34.63 -19.39 -1.07
C THR A 778 34.96 -18.00 -1.62
N ARG A 779 36.22 -17.59 -1.48
CA ARG A 779 36.78 -16.45 -2.20
C ARG A 779 37.96 -16.95 -3.03
N LYS A 780 37.80 -16.83 -4.36
CA LYS A 780 38.85 -16.88 -5.38
C LYS A 780 40.10 -16.09 -4.96
N ARG A 781 41.26 -16.75 -5.08
CA ARG A 781 42.60 -16.25 -5.47
C ARG A 781 43.55 -17.45 -5.26
N GLU A 782 43.84 -18.25 -6.27
CA GLU A 782 44.82 -18.00 -7.33
C GLU A 782 46.27 -17.97 -6.78
N GLU A 783 47.02 -18.97 -7.27
CA GLU A 783 48.46 -19.07 -7.42
C GLU A 783 49.42 -19.35 -6.25
N ASN A 784 50.00 -20.55 -6.38
CA ASN A 784 51.44 -20.83 -6.45
C ASN A 784 52.20 -21.33 -5.21
N ARG A 785 52.83 -22.48 -5.48
CA ARG A 785 54.06 -23.07 -4.93
C ARG A 785 53.99 -23.78 -3.57
N LYS A 786 54.24 -25.10 -3.68
CA LYS A 786 55.29 -25.89 -3.00
C LYS A 786 55.62 -25.39 -1.58
N THR A 787 55.53 -26.21 -0.54
CA THR A 787 56.54 -27.26 -0.26
C THR A 787 56.05 -28.14 0.90
N ARG A 788 56.42 -29.42 0.82
CA ARG A 788 56.40 -30.48 1.85
C ARG A 788 56.93 -30.05 3.22
N LEU A 789 56.45 -30.78 4.26
CA LEU A 789 57.10 -31.26 5.51
C LEU A 789 56.08 -31.07 6.65
N GLN A 790 55.31 -32.08 7.07
CA GLN A 790 55.69 -33.30 7.80
C GLN A 790 56.34 -32.99 9.16
N TRP A 791 55.60 -33.22 10.25
CA TRP A 791 55.98 -33.86 11.53
C TRP A 791 54.89 -33.59 12.60
N GLN A 792 54.13 -34.61 13.03
CA GLN A 792 54.32 -35.41 14.27
C GLN A 792 54.22 -34.51 15.53
N GLY A 793 53.10 -34.50 16.26
CA GLY A 793 52.73 -35.48 17.31
C GLY A 793 53.17 -34.93 18.69
N PRO A 794 52.56 -35.29 19.84
CA PRO A 794 51.59 -36.35 20.12
C PRO A 794 50.11 -35.92 20.10
#